data_AF-A0ABD1P957-F1
#
_entry.id   AF-A0ABD1P957-F1
#
_cell.length_a   1.000
_cell.length_b   1.000
_cell.length_c   1.000
_cell.angle_alpha   90.00
_cell.angle_beta   90.00
_cell.angle_gamma   90.00
#
_symmetry.space_group_name_H-M   'P 1'
#
loop_
_entity.id
_entity.type
_entity.pdbx_description
1 polymer ?
#
loop_
_entity_poly.entity_id
_entity_poly.type
_entity_poly.pdbx_seq_one_letter_code
_entity_poly.pdbx_strand_id
1 'polypeptide(L)'
;MASGVDSFEVEKNQHPIKLVKCDSMKMVRQKIQIKKIDNLTARQVTFSKRRKGVFKKAQELSTLCDAEIALIVFSATGKLFHYSSSSMMQLIERHRGQSENSDKLGQPSLQSLKENNSHAMLSKMLVDKTRELRQLNGEELQGLDMDELIKLERMVDGGFNHVVETKNDKFLKEISLLKKKESKSMEENAKLKKQAEQSEGAGNGIEQSNSSDCTTNSHGSDTFLRLGCVLHMDKNDYYGGESSSLNLLQLWKRFRGDEQPPEKLGASREYNVDMIPKFMMANGTLVRVLIHANVTKYLNFKAVDGSFVYNKGKIYKVPATDVEALKSPLMGLFEKRRARKFFIFVQDFEENDPKSHEGMDLNKITGKELIAKYELEEDTIDFIGHALALHNDDSYLDQPALDFVKRMKLYAESLARFQSGSPYIYPLYGLGELPQAFARLSAVYGGTYMLNKPQCKVEFDGDGKAIGVTSEGETAKCVKVVCDPSYLHDKVQKVGKVARAICIMSHPIPDTKDSHSVQVILPQKQLGRKSDMYLFCCSYAHNVAPKGKYIAFVSAEAETDNPEVELKPGVDLLGPVEEIFYETYDRFVPSNNSDADHCFISTSYDATTHFESTVTDVLAMYSKITGKVLDLSVDLSSASAAAEE
;
A
#
# COMPACT_ATOMS: atom_id res chain seq x y z
N MET A 1 54.07 55.95 47.66
CA MET A 1 54.97 55.65 46.52
C MET A 1 54.32 54.55 45.71
N ALA A 2 54.25 54.74 44.38
CA ALA A 2 53.87 53.72 43.39
C ALA A 2 54.76 52.46 43.54
N SER A 3 54.38 51.25 43.13
CA SER A 3 54.12 50.88 41.73
C SER A 3 53.82 49.37 41.55
N GLY A 4 52.96 49.05 40.57
CA GLY A 4 52.93 47.84 39.69
C GLY A 4 52.43 46.52 40.28
N VAL A 5 51.32 45.86 39.90
CA VAL A 5 50.63 45.55 38.61
C VAL A 5 51.38 44.52 37.75
N ASP A 6 50.86 43.27 37.72
CA ASP A 6 50.48 42.43 36.53
C ASP A 6 50.36 40.92 36.93
N SER A 7 49.15 40.31 36.89
CA SER A 7 48.56 39.38 35.86
C SER A 7 49.27 38.00 35.78
N PHE A 8 48.61 36.82 35.90
CA PHE A 8 47.64 36.11 35.02
C PHE A 8 46.86 35.06 35.88
N GLU A 9 45.52 34.91 35.86
CA GLU A 9 44.57 34.38 34.85
C GLU A 9 44.46 32.83 34.77
N VAL A 10 43.35 32.27 35.29
CA VAL A 10 42.71 31.02 34.80
C VAL A 10 41.18 31.21 34.93
N GLU A 11 40.51 31.38 33.79
CA GLU A 11 39.06 31.55 33.67
C GLU A 11 38.28 30.23 33.88
N LYS A 12 37.31 30.26 34.79
CA LYS A 12 36.08 29.45 34.72
C LYS A 12 34.90 30.36 35.03
N ASN A 13 34.36 31.03 34.00
CA ASN A 13 33.15 31.81 34.13
C ASN A 13 31.91 30.90 34.07
N GLN A 14 31.34 30.64 35.24
CA GLN A 14 29.90 30.45 35.43
C GLN A 14 29.18 31.73 35.00
N HIS A 15 28.20 31.64 34.11
CA HIS A 15 27.19 32.69 33.96
C HIS A 15 25.78 32.13 34.13
N PRO A 16 24.95 32.76 34.98
CA PRO A 16 23.61 32.30 35.30
C PRO A 16 22.63 32.60 34.16
N ILE A 17 21.78 31.62 33.84
CA ILE A 17 20.67 31.76 32.90
C ILE A 17 19.65 32.71 33.53
N LYS A 18 19.62 33.96 33.06
CA LYS A 18 18.52 34.90 33.35
C LYS A 18 17.27 34.44 32.60
N LEU A 19 16.24 34.05 33.37
CA LEU A 19 14.85 33.99 32.91
C LEU A 19 14.42 35.39 32.44
N VAL A 20 14.34 35.58 31.13
CA VAL A 20 13.70 36.74 30.52
C VAL A 20 12.21 36.46 30.44
N LYS A 21 11.41 37.29 31.13
CA LYS A 21 9.96 37.38 30.99
C LYS A 21 9.60 37.51 29.51
N CYS A 22 8.78 36.59 29.01
CA CYS A 22 8.18 36.71 27.70
C CYS A 22 7.07 37.76 27.77
N ASP A 23 7.42 39.02 27.52
CA ASP A 23 6.42 40.03 27.18
C ASP A 23 5.75 39.60 25.86
N SER A 24 4.43 39.52 25.88
CA SER A 24 3.62 39.22 24.70
C SER A 24 3.79 40.34 23.67
N MET A 25 4.82 40.24 22.83
CA MET A 25 4.93 41.07 21.63
C MET A 25 3.82 40.65 20.68
N LYS A 26 2.76 41.48 20.61
CA LYS A 26 1.88 41.52 19.43
C LYS A 26 2.78 41.54 18.19
N MET A 27 2.76 40.49 17.39
CA MET A 27 3.41 40.48 16.07
C MET A 27 2.67 41.46 15.16
N VAL A 28 3.10 42.73 15.19
CA VAL A 28 2.66 43.74 14.24
C VAL A 28 3.26 43.37 12.88
N ARG A 29 2.42 43.31 11.84
CA ARG A 29 2.86 43.14 10.44
C ARG A 29 3.87 44.24 10.09
N GLN A 30 5.16 43.94 10.13
CA GLN A 30 6.18 44.88 9.71
C GLN A 30 6.18 45.01 8.18
N LYS A 31 6.23 46.25 7.69
CA LYS A 31 6.33 46.56 6.26
C LYS A 31 7.72 46.19 5.76
N ILE A 32 7.81 45.15 4.95
CA ILE A 32 9.08 44.65 4.39
C ILE A 32 9.47 45.53 3.19
N GLN A 33 10.74 45.94 3.09
CA GLN A 33 11.28 46.63 1.91
C GLN A 33 11.17 45.75 0.66
N ILE A 34 10.78 46.33 -0.49
CA ILE A 34 10.70 45.62 -1.78
C ILE A 34 12.12 45.50 -2.37
N LYS A 35 12.88 44.53 -1.86
CA LYS A 35 14.19 44.11 -2.38
C LYS A 35 14.35 42.60 -2.24
N LYS A 36 15.33 42.03 -2.95
CA LYS A 36 15.64 40.59 -2.86
C LYS A 36 16.05 40.24 -1.41
N ILE A 37 15.48 39.16 -0.87
CA ILE A 37 15.83 38.68 0.47
C ILE A 37 17.12 37.86 0.36
N ASP A 38 18.17 38.26 1.08
CA ASP A 38 19.49 37.60 0.98
C ASP A 38 19.52 36.25 1.68
N ASN A 39 18.94 36.18 2.89
CA ASN A 39 18.84 34.95 3.66
C ASN A 39 17.99 33.90 2.92
N LEU A 40 18.61 32.76 2.61
CA LEU A 40 18.02 31.70 1.78
C LEU A 40 16.77 31.08 2.42
N THR A 41 16.81 30.79 3.72
CA THR A 41 15.69 30.21 4.48
C THR A 41 14.51 31.17 4.57
N ALA A 42 14.78 32.44 4.92
CA ALA A 42 13.75 33.48 4.96
C ALA A 42 13.14 33.73 3.57
N ARG A 43 13.95 33.67 2.50
CA ARG A 43 13.51 33.78 1.11
C ARG A 43 12.61 32.62 0.70
N GLN A 44 12.95 31.38 1.06
CA GLN A 44 12.13 30.20 0.76
C GLN A 44 10.80 30.23 1.51
N VAL A 45 10.81 30.51 2.82
CA VAL A 45 9.58 30.63 3.62
C VAL A 45 8.69 31.76 3.09
N THR A 46 9.28 32.90 2.71
CA THR A 46 8.54 34.03 2.13
C THR A 46 7.98 33.71 0.76
N PHE A 47 8.72 33.01 -0.11
CA PHE A 47 8.24 32.53 -1.41
C PHE A 47 7.00 31.64 -1.24
N SER A 48 7.06 30.64 -0.35
CA SER A 48 5.93 29.73 -0.11
C SER A 48 4.68 30.47 0.38
N LYS A 49 4.83 31.41 1.31
CA LYS A 49 3.72 32.21 1.84
C LYS A 49 3.15 33.18 0.80
N ARG A 50 4.01 33.93 0.09
CA ARG A 50 3.56 34.91 -0.91
C ARG A 50 2.99 34.25 -2.17
N ARG A 51 3.57 33.14 -2.64
CA ARG A 51 3.02 32.35 -3.76
C ARG A 51 1.58 31.92 -3.46
N LYS A 52 1.36 31.32 -2.28
CA LYS A 52 0.02 30.90 -1.83
C LYS A 52 -0.94 32.11 -1.75
N GLY A 53 -0.47 33.24 -1.23
CA GLY A 53 -1.26 34.47 -1.17
C GLY A 53 -1.64 35.05 -2.55
N VAL A 54 -0.71 35.02 -3.52
CA VAL A 54 -0.97 35.49 -4.89
C VAL A 54 -1.95 34.56 -5.61
N PHE A 55 -1.80 33.25 -5.44
CA PHE A 55 -2.73 32.26 -6.01
C PHE A 55 -4.14 32.46 -5.46
N LYS A 56 -4.26 32.66 -4.14
CA LYS A 56 -5.54 32.95 -3.51
C LYS A 56 -6.19 34.21 -4.08
N LYS A 57 -5.41 35.29 -4.27
CA LYS A 57 -5.93 36.53 -4.88
C LYS A 57 -6.35 36.35 -6.33
N ALA A 58 -5.58 35.59 -7.12
CA ALA A 58 -5.94 35.27 -8.51
C ALA A 58 -7.24 34.46 -8.56
N GLN A 59 -7.43 33.52 -7.63
CA GLN A 59 -8.67 32.77 -7.49
C GLN A 59 -9.83 33.65 -7.06
N GLU A 60 -9.67 34.46 -6.01
CA GLU A 60 -10.70 35.40 -5.54
C GLU A 60 -11.13 36.37 -6.65
N LEU A 61 -10.17 36.92 -7.41
CA LEU A 61 -10.47 37.83 -8.51
C LEU A 61 -11.21 37.12 -9.66
N SER A 62 -10.80 35.90 -9.98
CA SER A 62 -11.47 35.08 -11.00
C SER A 62 -12.91 34.77 -10.60
N THR A 63 -13.14 34.36 -9.35
CA THR A 63 -14.48 34.02 -8.85
C THR A 63 -15.37 35.25 -8.66
N LEU A 64 -14.85 36.36 -8.15
CA LEU A 64 -15.66 37.55 -7.83
C LEU A 64 -15.98 38.40 -9.06
N CYS A 65 -15.14 38.35 -10.08
CA CYS A 65 -15.26 39.23 -11.25
C CYS A 65 -15.41 38.47 -12.57
N ASP A 66 -15.59 37.15 -12.53
CA ASP A 66 -15.62 36.26 -13.70
C ASP A 66 -14.43 36.48 -14.65
N ALA A 67 -13.27 36.77 -14.05
CA ALA A 67 -12.05 37.07 -14.78
C ALA A 67 -11.30 35.77 -15.12
N GLU A 68 -10.92 35.62 -16.38
CA GLU A 68 -10.02 34.55 -16.81
C GLU A 68 -8.56 34.89 -16.50
N ILE A 69 -7.90 34.08 -15.66
CA ILE A 69 -6.57 34.38 -15.14
C ILE A 69 -5.68 33.14 -15.22
N ALA A 70 -4.50 33.31 -15.84
CA ALA A 70 -3.40 32.36 -15.80
C ALA A 70 -2.21 32.98 -15.05
N LEU A 71 -1.59 32.20 -14.15
CA LEU A 71 -0.42 32.62 -13.39
C LEU A 71 0.64 31.52 -13.42
N ILE A 72 1.85 31.88 -13.85
CA ILE A 72 2.99 30.98 -13.99
C ILE A 72 4.14 31.52 -13.14
N VAL A 73 4.68 30.69 -12.24
CA VAL A 73 5.75 31.06 -11.32
C VAL A 73 6.83 29.99 -11.32
N PHE A 74 8.06 30.37 -11.67
CA PHE A 74 9.23 29.53 -11.51
C PHE A 74 9.95 29.89 -10.21
N SER A 75 10.31 28.89 -9.40
CA SER A 75 11.22 29.10 -8.27
C SER A 75 12.65 29.37 -8.76
N ALA A 76 13.49 29.87 -7.86
CA ALA A 76 14.94 29.98 -8.11
C ALA A 76 15.63 28.62 -8.36
N THR A 77 14.95 27.50 -8.08
CA THR A 77 15.43 26.13 -8.36
C THR A 77 14.86 25.57 -9.66
N GLY A 78 14.18 26.38 -10.47
CA GLY A 78 13.56 25.97 -11.74
C GLY A 78 12.23 25.24 -11.61
N LYS A 79 11.70 25.05 -10.38
CA LYS A 79 10.42 24.34 -10.18
C LYS A 79 9.26 25.23 -10.61
N LEU A 80 8.40 24.70 -11.49
CA LEU A 80 7.19 25.36 -11.97
C LEU A 80 6.05 25.24 -10.96
N PHE A 81 5.36 26.35 -10.73
CA PHE A 81 4.08 26.44 -10.03
C PHE A 81 3.12 27.25 -10.87
N HIS A 82 1.87 26.79 -11.03
CA HIS A 82 0.91 27.50 -11.85
C HIS A 82 -0.51 27.47 -11.28
N TYR A 83 -1.30 28.47 -11.67
CA TYR A 83 -2.75 28.56 -11.43
C TYR A 83 -3.44 28.97 -12.73
N SER A 84 -4.62 28.42 -12.99
CA SER A 84 -5.47 28.78 -14.13
C SER A 84 -6.92 28.73 -13.66
N SER A 85 -7.72 29.73 -14.02
CA SER A 85 -9.17 29.75 -13.75
C SER A 85 -9.93 28.73 -14.61
N SER A 86 -9.40 28.38 -15.79
CA SER A 86 -9.94 27.38 -16.72
C SER A 86 -8.79 26.51 -17.27
N SER A 87 -8.68 26.29 -18.58
CA SER A 87 -7.57 25.57 -19.19
C SER A 87 -6.37 26.48 -19.46
N MET A 88 -5.20 26.10 -18.92
CA MET A 88 -3.94 26.81 -19.13
C MET A 88 -3.59 26.93 -20.62
N MET A 89 -3.81 25.87 -21.40
CA MET A 89 -3.50 25.89 -22.83
C MET A 89 -4.40 26.85 -23.60
N GLN A 90 -5.70 26.87 -23.30
CA GLN A 90 -6.65 27.76 -23.97
C GLN A 90 -6.34 29.25 -23.68
N LEU A 91 -5.93 29.57 -22.45
CA LEU A 91 -5.54 30.94 -22.08
C LEU A 91 -4.25 31.38 -22.77
N ILE A 92 -3.26 30.49 -22.89
CA ILE A 92 -2.02 30.75 -23.61
C ILE A 92 -2.27 30.90 -25.12
N GLU A 93 -3.12 30.06 -25.69
CA GLU A 93 -3.55 30.16 -27.10
C GLU A 93 -4.29 31.47 -27.39
N ARG A 94 -5.21 31.87 -26.50
CA ARG A 94 -5.91 33.15 -26.60
C ARG A 94 -4.95 34.34 -26.56
N HIS A 95 -3.92 34.30 -25.70
CA HIS A 95 -2.85 35.31 -25.68
C HIS A 95 -2.03 35.30 -26.97
N ARG A 96 -1.62 34.13 -27.47
CA ARG A 96 -0.87 34.00 -28.73
C ARG A 96 -1.66 34.53 -29.93
N GLY A 97 -2.96 34.24 -30.03
CA GLY A 97 -3.83 34.75 -31.09
C GLY A 97 -4.06 36.26 -31.06
N GLN A 98 -3.88 36.92 -29.91
CA GLN A 98 -3.89 38.39 -29.84
C GLN A 98 -2.56 39.02 -30.30
N SER A 99 -1.43 38.34 -30.09
CA SER A 99 -0.13 38.77 -30.60
C SER A 99 -0.09 38.82 -32.13
N GLU A 100 -0.70 37.83 -32.81
CA GLU A 100 -0.74 37.77 -34.28
C GLU A 100 -1.65 38.84 -34.92
N ASN A 101 -2.61 39.39 -34.17
CA ASN A 101 -3.44 40.52 -34.65
C ASN A 101 -2.78 41.89 -34.45
N SER A 102 -1.73 41.98 -33.64
CA SER A 102 -0.97 43.21 -33.39
C SER A 102 0.09 43.51 -34.47
N ASP A 103 0.52 42.50 -35.24
CA ASP A 103 1.65 42.62 -36.20
C ASP A 103 1.24 43.03 -37.63
N LYS A 104 0.02 43.55 -37.83
CA LYS A 104 -0.43 44.08 -39.15
C LYS A 104 0.03 45.51 -39.46
N LEU A 105 1.12 46.00 -38.86
CA LEU A 105 1.72 47.27 -39.26
C LEU A 105 3.26 47.20 -39.31
N GLY A 106 3.82 46.57 -40.34
CA GLY A 106 5.23 46.67 -40.70
C GLY A 106 5.72 45.49 -41.54
N GLN A 107 6.27 45.76 -42.74
CA GLN A 107 6.76 44.75 -43.70
C GLN A 107 7.74 43.74 -43.09
N PRO A 108 7.75 42.46 -43.55
CA PRO A 108 8.64 41.45 -43.02
C PRO A 108 10.08 41.65 -43.52
N SER A 109 11.00 41.82 -42.57
CA SER A 109 12.43 41.83 -42.82
C SER A 109 12.98 40.41 -43.02
N LEU A 110 14.16 40.32 -43.66
CA LEU A 110 14.93 39.10 -43.98
C LEU A 110 15.22 38.17 -42.77
N GLN A 111 14.90 38.61 -41.56
CA GLN A 111 15.04 37.89 -40.29
C GLN A 111 13.91 36.86 -40.07
N SER A 112 12.69 37.18 -40.51
CA SER A 112 11.52 36.28 -40.43
C SER A 112 11.71 34.99 -41.26
N LEU A 113 12.38 35.07 -42.41
CA LEU A 113 12.71 33.90 -43.24
C LEU A 113 13.74 32.97 -42.57
N LYS A 114 14.66 33.51 -41.75
CA LYS A 114 15.65 32.71 -41.00
C LYS A 114 15.06 32.08 -39.75
N GLU A 115 14.18 32.79 -39.05
CA GLU A 115 13.47 32.26 -37.87
C GLU A 115 12.46 31.18 -38.23
N ASN A 116 11.74 31.32 -39.34
CA ASN A 116 10.81 30.29 -39.83
C ASN A 116 11.55 29.00 -40.23
N ASN A 117 12.71 29.10 -40.87
CA ASN A 117 13.56 27.94 -41.18
C ASN A 117 14.15 27.30 -39.91
N SER A 118 14.54 28.12 -38.93
CA SER A 118 15.11 27.64 -37.66
C SER A 118 14.05 26.93 -36.80
N HIS A 119 12.83 27.48 -36.75
CA HIS A 119 11.70 26.90 -36.05
C HIS A 119 11.21 25.61 -36.71
N ALA A 120 11.17 25.54 -38.05
CA ALA A 120 10.87 24.32 -38.77
C ALA A 120 11.90 23.22 -38.51
N MET A 121 13.19 23.57 -38.45
CA MET A 121 14.28 22.63 -38.16
C MET A 121 14.24 22.14 -36.70
N LEU A 122 13.98 23.02 -35.74
CA LEU A 122 13.81 22.68 -34.32
C LEU A 122 12.56 21.82 -34.09
N SER A 123 11.45 22.15 -34.73
CA SER A 123 10.21 21.37 -34.66
C SER A 123 10.41 19.97 -35.24
N LYS A 124 11.13 19.84 -36.36
CA LYS A 124 11.50 18.55 -36.93
C LYS A 124 12.40 17.75 -35.99
N MET A 125 13.44 18.36 -35.41
CA MET A 125 14.30 17.70 -34.41
C MET A 125 13.52 17.26 -33.17
N LEU A 126 12.53 18.05 -32.73
CA LEU A 126 11.69 17.73 -31.57
C LEU A 126 10.79 16.53 -31.88
N VAL A 127 10.20 16.47 -33.07
CA VAL A 127 9.44 15.29 -33.55
C VAL A 127 10.33 14.07 -33.64
N ASP A 128 11.52 14.19 -34.25
CA ASP A 128 12.47 13.08 -34.39
C ASP A 128 12.97 12.58 -33.02
N LYS A 129 13.29 13.48 -32.08
CA LYS A 129 13.69 13.08 -30.71
C LYS A 129 12.54 12.52 -29.88
N THR A 130 11.32 13.00 -30.09
CA THR A 130 10.14 12.43 -29.43
C THR A 130 9.88 11.02 -29.95
N ARG A 131 10.06 10.78 -31.26
CA ARG A 131 9.99 9.44 -31.85
C ARG A 131 11.07 8.51 -31.30
N GLU A 132 12.31 8.99 -31.18
CA GLU A 132 13.42 8.22 -30.59
C GLU A 132 13.15 7.83 -29.13
N LEU A 133 12.56 8.74 -28.32
CA LEU A 133 12.16 8.43 -26.94
C LEU A 133 11.04 7.40 -26.87
N ARG A 134 10.06 7.47 -27.77
CA ARG A 134 9.01 6.44 -27.90
C ARG A 134 9.60 5.08 -28.26
N GLN A 135 10.52 5.05 -29.23
CA GLN A 135 11.22 3.82 -29.62
C GLN A 135 12.03 3.23 -28.47
N LEU A 136 12.77 4.05 -27.70
CA LEU A 136 13.46 3.61 -26.49
C LEU A 136 12.52 3.04 -25.41
N ASN A 137 11.26 3.50 -25.38
CA ASN A 137 10.20 2.97 -24.50
C ASN A 137 9.45 1.76 -25.09
N GLY A 138 9.89 1.23 -26.24
CA GLY A 138 9.25 0.08 -26.89
C GLY A 138 8.00 0.43 -27.71
N GLU A 139 7.69 1.71 -27.92
CA GLU A 139 6.57 2.18 -28.72
C GLU A 139 7.00 2.46 -30.18
N GLU A 140 6.07 2.35 -31.14
CA GLU A 140 6.32 2.72 -32.56
C GLU A 140 7.55 2.03 -33.21
N LEU A 141 7.84 0.78 -32.84
CA LEU A 141 8.96 -0.02 -33.40
C LEU A 141 8.73 -0.51 -34.86
N GLN A 142 7.53 -0.29 -35.39
CA GLN A 142 7.12 -0.70 -36.73
C GLN A 142 7.86 0.13 -37.78
N GLY A 143 8.78 -0.50 -38.51
CA GLY A 143 9.56 0.14 -39.58
C GLY A 143 11.04 0.33 -39.29
N LEU A 144 11.53 -0.09 -38.11
CA LEU A 144 12.96 -0.22 -37.83
C LEU A 144 13.52 -1.49 -38.47
N ASP A 145 14.72 -1.42 -39.01
CA ASP A 145 15.45 -2.62 -39.45
C ASP A 145 16.19 -3.31 -38.28
N MET A 146 16.75 -4.51 -38.54
CA MET A 146 17.43 -5.29 -37.50
C MET A 146 18.67 -4.59 -36.94
N ASP A 147 19.39 -3.81 -37.74
CA ASP A 147 20.59 -3.10 -37.28
C ASP A 147 20.21 -1.92 -36.37
N GLU A 148 19.10 -1.24 -36.68
CA GLU A 148 18.51 -0.18 -35.86
C GLU A 148 17.95 -0.72 -34.54
N LEU A 149 17.32 -1.90 -34.55
CA LEU A 149 16.85 -2.61 -33.36
C LEU A 149 18.02 -3.02 -32.44
N ILE A 150 19.11 -3.57 -32.99
CA ILE A 150 20.31 -3.93 -32.23
C ILE A 150 20.98 -2.68 -31.62
N LYS A 151 20.97 -1.56 -32.36
CA LYS A 151 21.49 -0.29 -31.84
C LYS A 151 20.65 0.23 -30.67
N LEU A 152 19.32 0.11 -30.77
CA LEU A 152 18.38 0.50 -29.72
C LEU A 152 18.59 -0.36 -28.46
N GLU A 153 18.70 -1.67 -28.62
CA GLU A 153 19.01 -2.64 -27.56
C GLU A 153 20.30 -2.26 -26.82
N ARG A 154 21.39 -1.99 -27.55
CA ARG A 154 22.67 -1.56 -26.94
C ARG A 154 22.58 -0.25 -26.16
N MET A 155 21.74 0.70 -26.61
CA MET A 155 21.53 1.97 -25.93
C MET A 155 20.76 1.79 -24.62
N VAL A 156 19.72 0.95 -24.64
CA VAL A 156 18.93 0.58 -23.46
C VAL A 156 19.79 -0.19 -22.47
N ASP A 157 20.54 -1.21 -22.93
CA ASP A 157 21.47 -1.98 -22.11
C ASP A 157 22.55 -1.12 -21.46
N GLY A 158 23.12 -0.17 -22.21
CA GLY A 158 24.11 0.77 -21.68
C GLY A 158 23.53 1.66 -20.58
N GLY A 159 22.32 2.19 -20.80
CA GLY A 159 21.60 2.99 -19.80
C GLY A 159 21.24 2.20 -18.55
N PHE A 160 20.72 0.98 -18.74
CA PHE A 160 20.36 0.06 -17.67
C PHE A 160 21.57 -0.30 -16.80
N ASN A 161 22.67 -0.72 -17.41
CA ASN A 161 23.90 -1.07 -16.69
C ASN A 161 24.44 0.12 -15.89
N HIS A 162 24.41 1.33 -16.46
CA HIS A 162 24.85 2.53 -15.74
C HIS A 162 23.97 2.85 -14.51
N VAL A 163 22.65 2.68 -14.62
CA VAL A 163 21.72 2.87 -13.49
C VAL A 163 21.94 1.79 -12.43
N VAL A 164 22.10 0.54 -12.83
CA VAL A 164 22.36 -0.59 -11.92
C VAL A 164 23.67 -0.39 -11.17
N GLU A 165 24.76 -0.04 -11.86
CA GLU A 165 26.04 0.27 -11.22
C GLU A 165 25.92 1.43 -10.22
N THR A 166 25.25 2.52 -10.62
CA THR A 166 25.05 3.69 -9.75
C THR A 166 24.20 3.37 -8.52
N LYS A 167 23.15 2.56 -8.67
CA LYS A 167 22.30 2.10 -7.55
C LYS A 167 23.09 1.16 -6.63
N ASN A 168 23.84 0.20 -7.17
CA ASN A 168 24.70 -0.70 -6.39
C ASN A 168 25.75 0.06 -5.58
N ASP A 169 26.40 1.05 -6.17
CA ASP A 169 27.37 1.90 -5.48
C ASP A 169 26.77 2.66 -4.30
N LYS A 170 25.53 3.16 -4.46
CA LYS A 170 24.79 3.83 -3.38
C LYS A 170 24.43 2.85 -2.26
N PHE A 171 23.94 1.66 -2.62
CA PHE A 171 23.60 0.63 -1.63
C PHE A 171 24.82 0.16 -0.85
N LEU A 172 25.95 -0.10 -1.51
CA LEU A 172 27.19 -0.49 -0.85
C LEU A 172 27.67 0.58 0.14
N LYS A 173 27.59 1.86 -0.24
CA LYS A 173 27.91 2.98 0.66
C LYS A 173 26.97 3.01 1.86
N GLU A 174 25.67 2.83 1.66
CA GLU A 174 24.68 2.83 2.75
C GLU A 174 24.85 1.63 3.70
N ILE A 175 25.08 0.43 3.16
CA ILE A 175 25.42 -0.78 3.95
C ILE A 175 26.67 -0.54 4.79
N SER A 176 27.71 0.07 4.23
CA SER A 176 28.95 0.37 4.97
C SER A 176 28.71 1.35 6.11
N LEU A 177 27.86 2.37 5.90
CA LEU A 177 27.49 3.35 6.92
C LEU A 177 26.67 2.71 8.04
N LEU A 178 25.73 1.83 7.68
CA LEU A 178 24.90 1.12 8.65
C LEU A 178 25.71 0.14 9.49
N LYS A 179 26.60 -0.67 8.90
CA LYS A 179 27.52 -1.56 9.65
C LYS A 179 28.40 -0.78 10.62
N LYS A 180 28.85 0.42 10.23
CA LYS A 180 29.63 1.29 11.11
C LYS A 180 28.80 1.86 12.27
N LYS A 181 27.53 2.18 12.05
CA LYS A 181 26.61 2.60 13.12
C LYS A 181 26.30 1.43 14.06
N GLU A 182 26.05 0.24 13.53
CA GLU A 182 25.79 -0.98 14.29
C GLU A 182 26.95 -1.30 15.24
N SER A 183 28.19 -1.27 14.74
CA SER A 183 29.39 -1.47 15.55
C SER A 183 29.52 -0.43 16.68
N LYS A 184 29.24 0.86 16.40
CA LYS A 184 29.25 1.90 17.43
C LYS A 184 28.18 1.70 18.49
N SER A 185 26.95 1.36 18.08
CA SER A 185 25.85 1.11 19.01
C SER A 185 26.08 -0.16 19.85
N MET A 186 26.70 -1.20 19.29
CA MET A 186 27.13 -2.38 20.06
C MET A 186 28.18 -2.02 21.12
N GLU A 187 29.15 -1.18 20.77
CA GLU A 187 30.19 -0.74 21.70
C GLU A 187 29.63 0.14 22.83
N GLU A 188 28.67 1.01 22.51
CA GLU A 188 27.96 1.85 23.48
C GLU A 188 27.06 1.02 24.41
N ASN A 189 26.32 0.05 23.87
CA ASN A 189 25.52 -0.88 24.67
C ASN A 189 26.40 -1.75 25.60
N ALA A 190 27.56 -2.19 25.14
CA ALA A 190 28.51 -2.93 25.98
C ALA A 190 29.04 -2.08 27.14
N LYS A 191 29.24 -0.77 26.93
CA LYS A 191 29.66 0.19 27.97
C LYS A 191 28.53 0.46 28.96
N LEU A 192 27.30 0.67 28.49
CA LEU A 192 26.12 0.88 29.33
C LEU A 192 25.81 -0.34 30.19
N LYS A 193 25.95 -1.55 29.64
CA LYS A 193 25.76 -2.80 30.39
C LYS A 193 26.75 -2.94 31.56
N LYS A 194 28.03 -2.61 31.32
CA LYS A 194 29.06 -2.56 32.38
C LYS A 194 28.78 -1.49 33.44
N GLN A 195 28.18 -0.36 33.06
CA GLN A 195 27.80 0.70 34.01
C GLN A 195 26.57 0.31 34.85
N ALA A 196 25.60 -0.42 34.28
CA ALA A 196 24.47 -0.95 35.01
C ALA A 196 24.90 -1.99 36.06
N GLU A 197 25.81 -2.89 35.70
CA GLU A 197 26.37 -3.91 36.61
C GLU A 197 27.19 -3.30 37.77
N GLN A 198 27.79 -2.12 37.57
CA GLN A 198 28.51 -1.39 38.62
C GLN A 198 27.59 -0.58 39.55
N SER A 199 26.35 -0.32 39.13
CA SER A 199 25.36 0.46 39.89
C SER A 199 24.52 -0.41 40.84
N GLU A 200 24.43 -1.72 40.58
CA GLU A 200 23.73 -2.69 41.45
C GLU A 200 24.60 -3.20 42.62
N GLY A 201 25.89 -2.87 42.65
CA GLY A 201 26.83 -3.28 43.72
C GLY A 201 26.84 -2.39 44.98
N ALA A 202 26.09 -1.29 45.02
CA ALA A 202 26.12 -0.33 46.12
C ALA A 202 24.69 0.09 46.55
N GLY A 203 24.04 -0.74 47.36
CA GLY A 203 22.72 -0.40 47.89
C GLY A 203 22.08 -1.46 48.78
N ASN A 204 22.79 -1.95 49.80
CA ASN A 204 22.16 -2.68 50.91
C ASN A 204 22.04 -1.76 52.12
N GLY A 205 20.81 -1.44 52.52
CA GLY A 205 20.52 -0.94 53.86
C GLY A 205 19.31 0.00 53.99
N ILE A 206 18.29 -0.52 54.69
CA ILE A 206 17.43 0.18 55.68
C ILE A 206 15.99 0.57 55.24
N GLU A 207 15.08 -0.25 55.80
CA GLU A 207 13.80 0.03 56.47
C GLU A 207 12.48 0.31 55.73
N GLN A 208 11.48 -0.45 56.21
CA GLN A 208 10.05 -0.30 56.07
C GLN A 208 9.56 1.02 56.68
N SER A 209 8.72 1.74 55.95
CA SER A 209 7.64 2.54 56.56
C SER A 209 6.52 2.83 55.56
N ASN A 210 5.29 2.46 55.94
CA ASN A 210 4.04 2.86 55.31
C ASN A 210 3.83 4.38 55.42
N SER A 211 3.28 5.02 54.38
CA SER A 211 2.43 6.23 54.43
C SER A 211 2.10 6.66 52.99
N SER A 212 0.87 6.44 52.51
CA SER A 212 -0.21 7.43 52.37
C SER A 212 0.05 8.66 51.47
N ASP A 213 -0.82 8.77 50.47
CA ASP A 213 -1.29 9.93 49.69
C ASP A 213 -0.31 11.02 49.23
N CYS A 214 -0.28 11.22 47.91
CA CYS A 214 -0.06 12.54 47.32
C CYS A 214 -0.84 12.74 46.01
N THR A 215 -2.11 13.08 46.12
CA THR A 215 -2.74 13.98 45.16
C THR A 215 -2.19 15.38 45.36
N THR A 216 -1.64 16.00 44.31
CA THR A 216 -1.94 17.40 43.94
C THR A 216 -1.41 17.73 42.54
N ASN A 217 -2.30 18.36 41.78
CA ASN A 217 -2.11 18.94 40.46
C ASN A 217 -1.04 20.05 40.41
N SER A 218 -0.27 20.10 39.32
CA SER A 218 -0.16 21.28 38.43
C SER A 218 0.58 20.84 37.15
N HIS A 219 -0.10 20.76 36.01
CA HIS A 219 -0.12 21.80 34.97
C HIS A 219 1.29 22.26 34.53
N GLY A 220 1.97 21.38 33.80
CA GLY A 220 3.07 21.70 32.90
C GLY A 220 2.83 20.98 31.57
N SER A 221 2.73 21.75 30.50
CA SER A 221 2.48 21.29 29.13
C SER A 221 3.67 20.51 28.59
N ASP A 222 3.67 19.20 28.78
CA ASP A 222 4.50 18.28 28.01
C ASP A 222 3.60 17.29 27.28
N THR A 223 3.25 17.66 26.05
CA THR A 223 2.54 16.81 25.09
C THR A 223 3.50 15.78 24.48
N PHE A 224 4.25 15.05 25.31
CA PHE A 224 4.66 13.71 24.94
C PHE A 224 3.47 12.82 25.27
N LEU A 225 2.66 12.52 24.25
CA LEU A 225 1.79 11.36 24.27
C LEU A 225 2.61 10.20 24.84
N ARG A 226 2.23 9.68 26.02
CA ARG A 226 2.71 8.37 26.48
C ARG A 226 2.28 7.36 25.41
N LEU A 227 3.12 7.15 24.40
CA LEU A 227 3.00 6.02 23.49
C LEU A 227 3.09 4.77 24.37
N GLY A 228 2.05 3.94 24.38
CA GLY A 228 2.13 2.63 25.01
C GLY A 228 3.32 1.86 24.41
N CYS A 229 4.19 1.33 25.26
CA CYS A 229 5.28 0.47 24.82
C CYS A 229 4.68 -0.82 24.24
N VAL A 230 5.00 -1.14 22.99
CA VAL A 230 4.57 -2.38 22.32
C VAL A 230 5.71 -3.39 22.38
N LEU A 231 5.46 -4.54 22.98
CA LEU A 231 6.32 -5.72 22.88
C LEU A 231 5.64 -6.71 21.92
N HIS A 232 6.31 -7.03 20.83
CA HIS A 232 5.85 -8.00 19.84
C HIS A 232 6.76 -9.22 19.89
N MET A 233 6.19 -10.39 20.11
CA MET A 233 6.92 -11.66 20.24
C MET A 233 6.37 -12.68 19.26
N ASP A 234 7.26 -13.45 18.63
CA ASP A 234 6.90 -14.59 17.79
C ASP A 234 7.68 -15.82 18.23
N LYS A 235 6.99 -16.97 18.32
CA LYS A 235 7.61 -18.26 18.61
C LYS A 235 8.49 -18.76 17.46
N ASN A 236 8.25 -18.29 16.25
CA ASN A 236 9.00 -18.64 15.06
C ASN A 236 10.24 -17.76 14.91
N ASP A 237 11.26 -18.26 14.23
CA ASP A 237 12.49 -17.51 13.88
C ASP A 237 12.33 -16.65 12.60
N TYR A 238 11.12 -16.56 12.06
CA TYR A 238 10.75 -15.80 10.87
C TYR A 238 9.48 -14.97 11.11
N TYR A 239 9.23 -13.98 10.25
CA TYR A 239 8.01 -13.16 10.27
C TYR A 239 6.84 -13.83 9.53
N GLY A 240 5.62 -13.46 9.92
CA GLY A 240 4.40 -13.67 9.11
C GLY A 240 3.52 -14.84 9.55
N GLY A 241 3.96 -15.65 10.53
CA GLY A 241 3.16 -16.76 11.06
C GLY A 241 2.67 -17.72 9.98
N GLU A 242 1.37 -18.03 10.00
CA GLU A 242 0.72 -18.87 8.98
C GLU A 242 0.74 -18.26 7.56
N SER A 243 0.85 -16.93 7.46
CA SER A 243 0.97 -16.17 6.20
C SER A 243 2.43 -15.84 5.83
N SER A 244 3.39 -16.61 6.34
CA SER A 244 4.82 -16.43 6.04
C SER A 244 5.13 -16.59 4.55
N SER A 245 6.24 -15.99 4.11
CA SER A 245 6.77 -16.15 2.76
C SER A 245 8.00 -17.07 2.82
N LEU A 246 7.97 -18.16 2.04
CA LEU A 246 8.99 -19.21 2.07
C LEU A 246 9.85 -19.19 0.81
N ASN A 247 11.15 -19.44 0.96
CA ASN A 247 11.99 -19.80 -0.19
C ASN A 247 11.75 -21.27 -0.62
N LEU A 248 12.31 -21.68 -1.76
CA LEU A 248 12.07 -23.01 -2.33
C LEU A 248 12.48 -24.16 -1.39
N LEU A 249 13.61 -24.01 -0.68
CA LEU A 249 14.10 -25.03 0.26
C LEU A 249 13.19 -25.14 1.49
N GLN A 250 12.68 -24.02 2.00
CA GLN A 250 11.72 -24.01 3.11
C GLN A 250 10.38 -24.61 2.68
N LEU A 251 9.92 -24.31 1.46
CA LEU A 251 8.72 -24.92 0.87
C LEU A 251 8.89 -26.44 0.74
N TRP A 252 10.04 -26.90 0.22
CA TRP A 252 10.36 -28.32 0.14
C TRP A 252 10.38 -28.97 1.51
N LYS A 253 11.05 -28.35 2.48
CA LYS A 253 11.12 -28.83 3.85
C LYS A 253 9.74 -29.04 4.46
N ARG A 254 8.80 -28.11 4.20
CA ARG A 254 7.43 -28.18 4.71
C ARG A 254 6.64 -29.35 4.10
N PHE A 255 6.74 -29.57 2.79
CA PHE A 255 5.85 -30.49 2.07
C PHE A 255 6.46 -31.83 1.65
N ARG A 256 7.79 -31.92 1.65
CA ARG A 256 8.58 -33.07 1.18
C ARG A 256 9.69 -33.46 2.16
N GLY A 257 9.80 -32.79 3.32
CA GLY A 257 10.84 -33.06 4.31
C GLY A 257 12.24 -32.74 3.79
N ASP A 258 13.23 -33.61 4.06
CA ASP A 258 14.63 -33.34 3.71
C ASP A 258 14.99 -33.58 2.23
N GLU A 259 13.99 -33.86 1.37
CA GLU A 259 14.18 -33.94 -0.08
C GLU A 259 14.69 -32.62 -0.67
N GLN A 260 15.44 -32.70 -1.77
CA GLN A 260 15.95 -31.52 -2.46
C GLN A 260 15.05 -31.12 -3.64
N PRO A 261 14.82 -29.81 -3.86
CA PRO A 261 14.10 -29.33 -5.02
C PRO A 261 14.84 -29.68 -6.32
N PRO A 262 14.14 -30.08 -7.39
CA PRO A 262 14.76 -30.28 -8.71
C PRO A 262 15.48 -29.02 -9.20
N GLU A 263 16.70 -29.17 -9.72
CA GLU A 263 17.54 -28.04 -10.19
C GLU A 263 16.84 -27.18 -11.26
N LYS A 264 15.97 -27.79 -12.08
CA LYS A 264 15.17 -27.10 -13.11
C LYS A 264 14.23 -26.02 -12.56
N LEU A 265 13.96 -26.02 -11.25
CA LEU A 265 13.13 -25.01 -10.61
C LEU A 265 13.91 -23.72 -10.34
N GLY A 266 15.24 -23.71 -10.44
CA GLY A 266 16.06 -22.52 -10.22
C GLY A 266 16.50 -22.34 -8.78
N ALA A 267 17.10 -21.17 -8.47
CA ALA A 267 17.74 -20.96 -7.17
C ALA A 267 16.72 -20.67 -6.08
N SER A 268 16.87 -21.35 -4.92
CA SER A 268 15.93 -21.21 -3.80
C SER A 268 15.69 -19.76 -3.35
N ARG A 269 16.75 -18.96 -3.29
CA ARG A 269 16.71 -17.55 -2.84
C ARG A 269 15.88 -16.61 -3.72
N GLU A 270 15.54 -17.03 -4.94
CA GLU A 270 14.71 -16.24 -5.87
C GLU A 270 13.21 -16.46 -5.64
N TYR A 271 12.86 -17.40 -4.77
CA TYR A 271 11.48 -17.68 -4.37
C TYR A 271 11.10 -16.93 -3.10
N ASN A 272 9.95 -16.26 -3.15
CA ASN A 272 9.23 -15.69 -2.00
C ASN A 272 7.78 -16.17 -2.08
N VAL A 273 7.55 -17.43 -1.69
CA VAL A 273 6.27 -18.13 -1.80
C VAL A 273 5.42 -17.83 -0.57
N ASP A 274 4.48 -16.90 -0.71
CA ASP A 274 3.53 -16.60 0.36
C ASP A 274 2.62 -17.78 0.61
N MET A 275 2.57 -18.26 1.86
CA MET A 275 1.70 -19.38 2.21
C MET A 275 0.21 -19.01 2.12
N ILE A 276 -0.14 -17.73 2.25
CA ILE A 276 -1.52 -17.21 2.15
C ILE A 276 -1.50 -15.95 1.28
N PRO A 277 -1.38 -16.09 -0.04
CA PRO A 277 -1.30 -14.94 -0.94
C PRO A 277 -2.66 -14.24 -1.06
N LYS A 278 -2.65 -12.93 -0.95
CA LYS A 278 -3.83 -12.07 -1.08
C LYS A 278 -3.45 -10.77 -1.80
N PHE A 279 -4.28 -10.36 -2.74
CA PHE A 279 -4.18 -9.08 -3.42
C PHE A 279 -4.78 -7.94 -2.58
N MET A 280 -4.25 -6.74 -2.79
CA MET A 280 -4.80 -5.52 -2.22
C MET A 280 -5.61 -4.79 -3.27
N MET A 281 -6.85 -4.44 -2.95
CA MET A 281 -7.63 -3.57 -3.82
C MET A 281 -7.03 -2.16 -3.79
N ALA A 282 -6.76 -1.57 -4.95
CA ALA A 282 -6.00 -0.34 -5.10
C ALA A 282 -6.53 0.81 -4.23
N ASN A 283 -7.86 1.04 -4.23
CA ASN A 283 -8.51 2.05 -3.39
C ASN A 283 -9.13 1.48 -2.12
N GLY A 284 -8.88 0.19 -1.85
CA GLY A 284 -9.43 -0.54 -0.73
C GLY A 284 -8.93 -0.06 0.62
N THR A 285 -9.60 -0.56 1.66
CA THR A 285 -9.39 -0.13 3.04
C THR A 285 -7.96 -0.41 3.52
N LEU A 286 -7.37 -1.54 3.12
CA LEU A 286 -6.00 -1.88 3.52
C LEU A 286 -4.98 -0.87 2.99
N VAL A 287 -5.09 -0.46 1.72
CA VAL A 287 -4.18 0.56 1.15
C VAL A 287 -4.31 1.89 1.91
N ARG A 288 -5.52 2.27 2.30
CA ARG A 288 -5.75 3.47 3.12
C ARG A 288 -5.10 3.34 4.50
N VAL A 289 -5.18 2.17 5.14
CA VAL A 289 -4.48 1.89 6.41
C VAL A 289 -2.97 1.99 6.24
N LEU A 290 -2.40 1.44 5.16
CA LEU A 290 -0.96 1.51 4.91
C LEU A 290 -0.46 2.95 4.72
N ILE A 291 -1.24 3.77 4.01
CA ILE A 291 -0.95 5.21 3.83
C ILE A 291 -1.07 5.94 5.16
N HIS A 292 -2.15 5.70 5.91
CA HIS A 292 -2.39 6.33 7.21
C HIS A 292 -1.26 6.02 8.20
N ALA A 293 -0.81 4.76 8.25
CA ALA A 293 0.30 4.31 9.07
C ALA A 293 1.67 4.80 8.56
N ASN A 294 1.73 5.43 7.38
CA ASN A 294 2.95 5.86 6.72
C ASN A 294 3.97 4.72 6.54
N VAL A 295 3.48 3.52 6.22
CA VAL A 295 4.32 2.32 6.01
C VAL A 295 4.64 2.11 4.52
N THR A 296 3.89 2.75 3.62
CA THR A 296 4.09 2.68 2.16
C THR A 296 5.48 3.10 1.70
N LYS A 297 6.19 3.96 2.45
CA LYS A 297 7.60 4.31 2.18
C LYS A 297 8.59 3.13 2.25
N TYR A 298 8.17 2.00 2.81
CA TYR A 298 8.96 0.78 2.93
C TYR A 298 8.54 -0.29 1.93
N LEU A 299 7.49 -0.06 1.15
CA LEU A 299 6.84 -1.06 0.30
C LEU A 299 6.81 -0.57 -1.13
N ASN A 300 7.10 -1.45 -2.08
CA ASN A 300 6.93 -1.18 -3.49
C ASN A 300 5.83 -2.08 -4.03
N PHE A 301 4.82 -1.49 -4.65
CA PHE A 301 3.70 -2.23 -5.22
C PHE A 301 3.77 -2.24 -6.74
N LYS A 302 3.45 -3.39 -7.33
CA LYS A 302 3.14 -3.53 -8.75
C LYS A 302 1.65 -3.78 -8.89
N ALA A 303 1.06 -3.22 -9.95
CA ALA A 303 -0.32 -3.51 -10.29
C ALA A 303 -0.44 -4.91 -10.90
N VAL A 304 -1.53 -5.61 -10.60
CA VAL A 304 -1.82 -6.94 -11.12
C VAL A 304 -2.30 -6.81 -12.57
N ASP A 305 -1.93 -7.74 -13.45
CA ASP A 305 -2.18 -7.62 -14.89
C ASP A 305 -3.61 -7.96 -15.31
N GLY A 306 -4.32 -8.76 -14.51
CA GLY A 306 -5.69 -9.12 -14.87
C GLY A 306 -6.55 -9.67 -13.74
N SER A 307 -7.85 -9.50 -13.93
CA SER A 307 -8.90 -10.06 -13.09
C SER A 307 -9.92 -10.77 -13.99
N PHE A 308 -10.16 -12.04 -13.70
CA PHE A 308 -10.95 -12.95 -14.52
C PHE A 308 -12.00 -13.67 -13.67
N VAL A 309 -13.03 -14.16 -14.35
CA VAL A 309 -14.07 -14.99 -13.77
C VAL A 309 -14.26 -16.24 -14.62
N TYR A 310 -14.46 -17.37 -13.96
CA TYR A 310 -14.80 -18.63 -14.62
C TYR A 310 -16.29 -18.69 -14.93
N ASN A 311 -16.61 -19.13 -16.14
CA ASN A 311 -17.97 -19.40 -16.59
C ASN A 311 -17.94 -20.55 -17.59
N LYS A 312 -18.71 -21.62 -17.31
CA LYS A 312 -18.91 -22.77 -18.23
C LYS A 312 -17.61 -23.33 -18.82
N GLY A 313 -16.61 -23.61 -17.97
CA GLY A 313 -15.37 -24.29 -18.38
C GLY A 313 -14.25 -23.39 -18.90
N LYS A 314 -14.45 -22.06 -18.94
CA LYS A 314 -13.46 -21.10 -19.42
C LYS A 314 -13.37 -19.89 -18.49
N ILE A 315 -12.26 -19.19 -18.56
CA ILE A 315 -12.06 -17.91 -17.86
C ILE A 315 -12.25 -16.74 -18.81
N TYR A 316 -12.80 -15.64 -18.29
CA TYR A 316 -13.07 -14.43 -19.04
C TYR A 316 -12.68 -13.21 -18.22
N LYS A 317 -12.18 -12.16 -18.88
CA LYS A 317 -11.89 -10.89 -18.19
C LYS A 317 -13.19 -10.35 -17.56
N VAL A 318 -13.11 -9.95 -16.29
CA VAL A 318 -14.23 -9.34 -15.58
C VAL A 318 -14.53 -7.96 -16.17
N PRO A 319 -15.74 -7.70 -16.71
CA PRO A 319 -16.11 -6.38 -17.20
C PRO A 319 -16.50 -5.49 -16.01
N ALA A 320 -15.79 -4.38 -15.80
CA ALA A 320 -16.06 -3.48 -14.67
C ALA A 320 -16.56 -2.08 -15.08
N THR A 321 -16.67 -1.83 -16.39
CA THR A 321 -17.14 -0.56 -16.94
C THR A 321 -18.23 -0.78 -17.98
N ASP A 322 -19.00 0.26 -18.26
CA ASP A 322 -20.04 0.26 -19.29
C ASP A 322 -19.46 -0.11 -20.69
N VAL A 323 -18.26 0.36 -21.02
CA VAL A 323 -17.54 0.03 -22.26
C VAL A 323 -17.08 -1.43 -22.29
N GLU A 324 -16.52 -1.95 -21.19
CA GLU A 324 -16.09 -3.34 -21.12
C GLU A 324 -17.26 -4.31 -21.16
N ALA A 325 -18.39 -3.97 -20.54
CA ALA A 325 -19.62 -4.75 -20.57
C ALA A 325 -20.10 -5.00 -22.01
N LEU A 326 -20.07 -3.96 -22.86
CA LEU A 326 -20.46 -4.09 -24.27
C LEU A 326 -19.51 -5.00 -25.07
N LYS A 327 -18.23 -5.08 -24.68
CA LYS A 327 -17.21 -5.91 -25.35
C LYS A 327 -17.15 -7.34 -24.82
N SER A 328 -17.63 -7.59 -23.59
CA SER A 328 -17.47 -8.87 -22.90
C SER A 328 -18.13 -10.04 -23.64
N PRO A 329 -17.51 -11.22 -23.73
CA PRO A 329 -18.16 -12.43 -24.26
C PRO A 329 -19.06 -13.13 -23.23
N LEU A 330 -19.07 -12.69 -21.96
CA LEU A 330 -19.87 -13.33 -20.89
C LEU A 330 -21.38 -13.17 -21.07
N MET A 331 -21.81 -12.22 -21.89
CA MET A 331 -23.21 -11.80 -22.00
C MET A 331 -23.67 -11.77 -23.46
N GLY A 332 -24.93 -12.13 -23.70
CA GLY A 332 -25.60 -11.94 -24.98
C GLY A 332 -25.85 -10.46 -25.30
N LEU A 333 -26.18 -10.14 -26.56
CA LEU A 333 -26.30 -8.75 -27.03
C LEU A 333 -27.29 -7.89 -26.23
N PHE A 334 -28.43 -8.45 -25.83
CA PHE A 334 -29.44 -7.74 -25.05
C PHE A 334 -29.01 -7.60 -23.59
N GLU A 335 -28.45 -8.66 -23.01
CA GLU A 335 -27.95 -8.64 -21.64
C GLU A 335 -26.84 -7.61 -21.45
N LYS A 336 -25.93 -7.48 -22.42
CA LYS A 336 -24.91 -6.42 -22.44
C LYS A 336 -25.50 -5.02 -22.27
N ARG A 337 -26.66 -4.74 -22.88
CA ARG A 337 -27.30 -3.42 -22.78
C ARG A 337 -27.90 -3.20 -21.39
N ARG A 338 -28.44 -4.25 -20.76
CA ARG A 338 -28.96 -4.19 -19.38
C ARG A 338 -27.83 -4.03 -18.37
N ALA A 339 -26.79 -4.87 -18.45
CA ALA A 339 -25.60 -4.78 -17.63
C ALA A 339 -24.91 -3.41 -17.77
N ARG A 340 -24.82 -2.87 -18.99
CA ARG A 340 -24.32 -1.50 -19.22
C ARG A 340 -25.09 -0.45 -18.42
N LYS A 341 -26.43 -0.49 -18.48
CA LYS A 341 -27.28 0.47 -17.72
C LYS A 341 -27.05 0.34 -16.22
N PHE A 342 -26.92 -0.90 -15.73
CA PHE A 342 -26.62 -1.14 -14.32
C PHE A 342 -25.25 -0.59 -13.92
N PHE A 343 -24.20 -0.80 -14.72
CA PHE A 343 -22.88 -0.24 -14.43
C PHE A 343 -22.86 1.29 -14.43
N ILE A 344 -23.60 1.93 -15.34
CA ILE A 344 -23.75 3.40 -15.34
C ILE A 344 -24.38 3.86 -14.02
N PHE A 345 -25.46 3.21 -13.59
CA PHE A 345 -26.08 3.51 -12.30
C PHE A 345 -25.09 3.39 -11.13
N VAL A 346 -24.33 2.29 -11.06
CA VAL A 346 -23.32 2.10 -10.00
C VAL A 346 -22.24 3.18 -10.02
N GLN A 347 -21.76 3.56 -11.21
CA GLN A 347 -20.73 4.59 -11.37
C GLN A 347 -21.24 5.97 -10.95
N ASP A 348 -22.46 6.32 -11.37
CA ASP A 348 -23.09 7.62 -11.12
C ASP A 348 -23.66 7.75 -9.69
N PHE A 349 -23.80 6.64 -8.96
CA PHE A 349 -24.35 6.63 -7.60
C PHE A 349 -23.50 7.44 -6.62
N GLU A 350 -24.11 8.43 -5.98
CA GLU A 350 -23.52 9.27 -4.94
C GLU A 350 -24.42 9.28 -3.70
N GLU A 351 -23.89 8.84 -2.55
CA GLU A 351 -24.66 8.66 -1.32
C GLU A 351 -25.37 9.94 -0.85
N ASN A 352 -24.72 11.10 -1.09
CA ASN A 352 -25.24 12.42 -0.71
C ASN A 352 -26.07 13.10 -1.81
N ASP A 353 -26.28 12.48 -2.98
CA ASP A 353 -27.10 13.02 -4.06
C ASP A 353 -28.32 12.12 -4.35
N PRO A 354 -29.51 12.47 -3.82
CA PRO A 354 -30.73 11.70 -4.05
C PRO A 354 -31.12 11.52 -5.52
N LYS A 355 -30.64 12.39 -6.42
CA LYS A 355 -30.93 12.24 -7.87
C LYS A 355 -30.24 11.04 -8.46
N SER A 356 -29.05 10.71 -7.96
CA SER A 356 -28.28 9.54 -8.40
C SER A 356 -28.90 8.21 -7.98
N HIS A 357 -29.86 8.21 -7.04
CA HIS A 357 -30.46 6.99 -6.52
C HIS A 357 -31.59 6.44 -7.41
N GLU A 358 -31.96 7.16 -8.47
CA GLU A 358 -33.08 6.84 -9.38
C GLU A 358 -34.39 6.50 -8.63
N GLY A 359 -34.67 7.25 -7.55
CA GLY A 359 -35.86 7.06 -6.72
C GLY A 359 -35.82 5.86 -5.78
N MET A 360 -34.67 5.18 -5.64
CA MET A 360 -34.48 4.04 -4.74
C MET A 360 -33.85 4.49 -3.41
N ASP A 361 -34.12 3.76 -2.33
CA ASP A 361 -33.38 3.90 -1.07
C ASP A 361 -32.57 2.62 -0.84
N LEU A 362 -31.27 2.67 -1.14
CA LEU A 362 -30.40 1.50 -1.08
C LEU A 362 -30.15 0.96 0.34
N ASN A 363 -30.57 1.70 1.38
CA ASN A 363 -30.57 1.20 2.76
C ASN A 363 -31.79 0.33 3.07
N LYS A 364 -32.82 0.37 2.21
CA LYS A 364 -34.09 -0.35 2.41
C LYS A 364 -34.30 -1.45 1.39
N ILE A 365 -34.02 -1.17 0.12
CA ILE A 365 -34.17 -2.20 -0.91
C ILE A 365 -33.02 -3.20 -0.83
N THR A 366 -33.35 -4.45 -1.12
CA THR A 366 -32.40 -5.55 -1.12
C THR A 366 -31.57 -5.57 -2.41
N GLY A 367 -30.40 -6.23 -2.39
CA GLY A 367 -29.59 -6.45 -3.60
C GLY A 367 -30.41 -7.12 -4.72
N LYS A 368 -31.28 -8.06 -4.37
CA LYS A 368 -32.19 -8.75 -5.29
C LYS A 368 -33.20 -7.81 -5.95
N GLU A 369 -33.82 -6.91 -5.19
CA GLU A 369 -34.75 -5.92 -5.72
C GLU A 369 -34.06 -4.93 -6.65
N LEU A 370 -32.84 -4.48 -6.28
CA LEU A 370 -32.03 -3.61 -7.13
C LEU A 370 -31.71 -4.29 -8.46
N ILE A 371 -31.23 -5.53 -8.43
CA ILE A 371 -30.87 -6.30 -9.62
C ILE A 371 -32.10 -6.55 -10.51
N ALA A 372 -33.24 -6.90 -9.90
CA ALA A 372 -34.49 -7.14 -10.62
C ALA A 372 -34.95 -5.90 -11.41
N LYS A 373 -34.69 -4.68 -10.91
CA LYS A 373 -34.99 -3.43 -11.64
C LYS A 373 -34.26 -3.33 -12.98
N TYR A 374 -33.06 -3.91 -13.08
CA TYR A 374 -32.26 -3.92 -14.32
C TYR A 374 -32.45 -5.19 -15.15
N GLU A 375 -33.27 -6.14 -14.68
CA GLU A 375 -33.59 -7.40 -15.38
C GLU A 375 -32.33 -8.20 -15.78
N LEU A 376 -31.31 -8.23 -14.91
CA LEU A 376 -30.07 -8.98 -15.17
C LEU A 376 -30.31 -10.49 -15.07
N GLU A 377 -29.60 -11.25 -15.91
CA GLU A 377 -29.66 -12.72 -15.94
C GLU A 377 -28.82 -13.34 -14.82
N GLU A 378 -29.13 -14.57 -14.40
CA GLU A 378 -28.46 -15.24 -13.27
C GLU A 378 -26.93 -15.33 -13.45
N ASP A 379 -26.44 -15.71 -14.64
CA ASP A 379 -25.00 -15.76 -14.93
C ASP A 379 -24.33 -14.38 -14.77
N THR A 380 -25.06 -13.29 -15.08
CA THR A 380 -24.56 -11.92 -14.90
C THR A 380 -24.52 -11.53 -13.44
N ILE A 381 -25.57 -11.88 -12.69
CA ILE A 381 -25.65 -11.66 -11.25
C ILE A 381 -24.50 -12.38 -10.55
N ASP A 382 -24.21 -13.61 -10.94
CA ASP A 382 -23.16 -14.48 -10.40
C ASP A 382 -21.78 -13.80 -10.52
N PHE A 383 -21.37 -13.40 -11.74
CA PHE A 383 -20.06 -12.75 -11.88
C PHE A 383 -20.02 -11.35 -11.24
N ILE A 384 -21.12 -10.60 -11.22
CA ILE A 384 -21.15 -9.29 -10.58
C ILE A 384 -21.00 -9.41 -9.06
N GLY A 385 -21.76 -10.30 -8.42
CA GLY A 385 -21.71 -10.53 -6.98
C GLY A 385 -20.35 -11.03 -6.52
N HIS A 386 -19.85 -12.06 -7.20
CA HIS A 386 -18.65 -12.78 -6.77
C HIS A 386 -17.36 -12.16 -7.31
N ALA A 387 -17.31 -11.71 -8.57
CA ALA A 387 -16.06 -11.24 -9.18
C ALA A 387 -15.85 -9.72 -9.16
N LEU A 388 -16.92 -8.92 -9.02
CA LEU A 388 -16.82 -7.45 -8.88
C LEU A 388 -17.06 -7.00 -7.44
N ALA A 389 -18.17 -7.41 -6.83
CA ALA A 389 -18.49 -7.02 -5.46
C ALA A 389 -17.73 -7.87 -4.40
N LEU A 390 -17.13 -8.98 -4.82
CA LEU A 390 -16.31 -9.85 -3.98
C LEU A 390 -17.08 -10.37 -2.75
N HIS A 391 -18.35 -10.71 -2.95
CA HIS A 391 -19.11 -11.48 -1.98
C HIS A 391 -18.70 -12.96 -2.04
N ASN A 392 -18.70 -13.62 -0.89
CA ASN A 392 -18.29 -15.04 -0.79
C ASN A 392 -19.45 -16.01 -1.03
N ASP A 393 -20.69 -15.52 -0.92
CA ASP A 393 -21.93 -16.26 -1.10
C ASP A 393 -23.03 -15.30 -1.54
N ASP A 394 -24.21 -15.83 -1.85
CA ASP A 394 -25.36 -15.08 -2.36
C ASP A 394 -26.18 -14.34 -1.29
N SER A 395 -25.79 -14.38 -0.01
CA SER A 395 -26.59 -13.76 1.08
C SER A 395 -26.73 -12.25 0.93
N TYR A 396 -25.83 -11.61 0.18
CA TYR A 396 -25.90 -10.18 -0.15
C TYR A 396 -27.17 -9.80 -0.94
N LEU A 397 -27.78 -10.76 -1.66
CA LEU A 397 -29.00 -10.54 -2.42
C LEU A 397 -30.19 -10.20 -1.50
N ASP A 398 -30.20 -10.71 -0.28
CA ASP A 398 -31.27 -10.48 0.70
C ASP A 398 -30.92 -9.36 1.71
N GLN A 399 -29.75 -8.73 1.55
CA GLN A 399 -29.28 -7.61 2.37
C GLN A 399 -29.51 -6.26 1.68
N PRO A 400 -29.47 -5.13 2.43
CA PRO A 400 -29.56 -3.80 1.84
C PRO A 400 -28.52 -3.58 0.73
N ALA A 401 -28.96 -3.05 -0.42
CA ALA A 401 -28.16 -2.95 -1.63
C ALA A 401 -26.99 -1.94 -1.55
N LEU A 402 -26.94 -1.09 -0.53
CA LEU A 402 -25.92 -0.04 -0.43
C LEU A 402 -24.49 -0.60 -0.37
N ASP A 403 -24.24 -1.65 0.42
CA ASP A 403 -22.91 -2.27 0.52
C ASP A 403 -22.49 -2.90 -0.80
N PHE A 404 -23.41 -3.60 -1.46
CA PHE A 404 -23.22 -4.19 -2.78
C PHE A 404 -22.80 -3.14 -3.82
N VAL A 405 -23.52 -2.02 -3.91
CA VAL A 405 -23.18 -0.91 -4.84
C VAL A 405 -21.84 -0.26 -4.48
N LYS A 406 -21.56 -0.04 -3.18
CA LYS A 406 -20.27 0.52 -2.72
C LYS A 406 -19.09 -0.37 -3.09
N ARG A 407 -19.21 -1.69 -2.94
CA ARG A 407 -18.17 -2.67 -3.32
C ARG A 407 -17.90 -2.64 -4.82
N MET A 408 -18.95 -2.62 -5.64
CA MET A 408 -18.79 -2.50 -7.10
C MET A 408 -18.14 -1.18 -7.51
N LYS A 409 -18.55 -0.06 -6.91
CA LYS A 409 -17.93 1.25 -7.16
C LYS A 409 -16.46 1.25 -6.76
N LEU A 410 -16.12 0.68 -5.60
CA LEU A 410 -14.73 0.53 -5.15
C LEU A 410 -13.88 -0.28 -6.14
N TYR A 411 -14.41 -1.36 -6.70
CA TYR A 411 -13.74 -2.13 -7.75
C TYR A 411 -13.46 -1.26 -8.98
N ALA A 412 -14.49 -0.56 -9.49
CA ALA A 412 -14.37 0.28 -10.69
C ALA A 412 -13.37 1.43 -10.49
N GLU A 413 -13.42 2.11 -9.34
CA GLU A 413 -12.47 3.18 -8.99
C GLU A 413 -11.04 2.65 -8.84
N SER A 414 -10.89 1.44 -8.27
CA SER A 414 -9.59 0.78 -8.12
C SER A 414 -9.00 0.39 -9.46
N LEU A 415 -9.82 -0.11 -10.39
CA LEU A 415 -9.43 -0.39 -11.76
C LEU A 415 -9.03 0.90 -12.50
N ALA A 416 -9.74 2.00 -12.29
CA ALA A 416 -9.42 3.28 -12.94
C ALA A 416 -8.09 3.88 -12.46
N ARG A 417 -7.61 3.49 -11.27
CA ARG A 417 -6.36 4.00 -10.69
C ARG A 417 -5.12 3.50 -11.41
N PHE A 418 -5.14 2.27 -11.93
CA PHE A 418 -4.01 1.65 -12.60
C PHE A 418 -4.43 1.19 -13.99
N GLN A 419 -3.69 1.58 -15.03
CA GLN A 419 -3.98 1.17 -16.42
C GLN A 419 -3.64 -0.31 -16.70
N SER A 420 -3.52 -1.14 -15.65
CA SER A 420 -3.04 -2.53 -15.68
C SER A 420 -4.15 -3.55 -15.95
N GLY A 421 -5.42 -3.14 -16.12
CA GLY A 421 -6.51 -4.08 -16.43
C GLY A 421 -7.07 -4.88 -15.25
N SER A 422 -6.63 -4.59 -14.02
CA SER A 422 -7.09 -5.18 -12.76
C SER A 422 -7.21 -4.12 -11.66
N PRO A 423 -8.13 -4.24 -10.67
CA PRO A 423 -8.22 -3.33 -9.54
C PRO A 423 -7.18 -3.61 -8.44
N TYR A 424 -6.31 -4.60 -8.63
CA TYR A 424 -5.45 -5.12 -7.59
C TYR A 424 -4.00 -4.65 -7.71
N ILE A 425 -3.34 -4.58 -6.56
CA ILE A 425 -1.90 -4.42 -6.43
C ILE A 425 -1.33 -5.50 -5.52
N TYR A 426 -0.04 -5.76 -5.70
CA TYR A 426 0.72 -6.73 -4.91
C TYR A 426 2.14 -6.22 -4.66
N PRO A 427 2.73 -6.44 -3.48
CA PRO A 427 4.07 -5.97 -3.19
C PRO A 427 5.11 -6.75 -3.98
N LEU A 428 6.12 -6.06 -4.48
CA LEU A 428 7.34 -6.70 -4.95
C LEU A 428 7.96 -7.48 -3.79
N TYR A 429 8.48 -8.68 -4.07
CA TYR A 429 9.00 -9.65 -3.11
C TYR A 429 7.95 -10.33 -2.21
N GLY A 430 6.66 -10.14 -2.48
CA GLY A 430 5.58 -10.85 -1.78
C GLY A 430 5.15 -10.21 -0.45
N LEU A 431 4.16 -10.81 0.20
CA LEU A 431 3.52 -10.28 1.40
C LEU A 431 4.41 -10.36 2.64
N GLY A 432 5.50 -11.14 2.59
CA GLY A 432 6.54 -11.13 3.63
C GLY A 432 7.11 -9.75 3.94
N GLU A 433 7.02 -8.80 3.00
CA GLU A 433 7.44 -7.41 3.20
C GLU A 433 6.49 -6.63 4.14
N LEU A 434 5.20 -6.99 4.23
CA LEU A 434 4.24 -6.29 5.07
C LEU A 434 4.58 -6.40 6.57
N PRO A 435 4.74 -7.61 7.16
CA PRO A 435 5.17 -7.72 8.56
C PRO A 435 6.50 -7.02 8.84
N GLN A 436 7.47 -7.12 7.93
CA GLN A 436 8.78 -6.47 8.08
C GLN A 436 8.65 -4.94 8.15
N ALA A 437 7.82 -4.37 7.27
CA ALA A 437 7.59 -2.93 7.23
C ALA A 437 6.88 -2.43 8.49
N PHE A 438 5.90 -3.18 9.00
CA PHE A 438 5.24 -2.87 10.28
C PHE A 438 6.14 -3.07 11.50
N ALA A 439 7.01 -4.08 11.49
CA ALA A 439 8.03 -4.27 12.53
C ALA A 439 8.99 -3.08 12.59
N ARG A 440 9.47 -2.63 11.43
CA ARG A 440 10.28 -1.41 11.31
C ARG A 440 9.54 -0.18 11.80
N LEU A 441 8.28 -0.02 11.42
CA LEU A 441 7.45 1.10 11.86
C LEU A 441 7.33 1.10 13.39
N SER A 442 6.99 -0.03 13.99
CA SER A 442 6.86 -0.16 15.44
C SER A 442 8.18 0.17 16.15
N ALA A 443 9.32 -0.31 15.64
CA ALA A 443 10.63 0.01 16.20
C ALA A 443 10.96 1.51 16.16
N VAL A 444 10.56 2.23 15.09
CA VAL A 444 10.72 3.70 15.01
C VAL A 444 9.94 4.42 16.12
N TYR A 445 8.82 3.85 16.56
CA TYR A 445 7.99 4.39 17.64
C TYR A 445 8.32 3.79 19.03
N GLY A 446 9.44 3.06 19.15
CA GLY A 446 9.93 2.52 20.42
C GLY A 446 9.37 1.14 20.79
N GLY A 447 8.70 0.45 19.86
CA GLY A 447 8.31 -0.94 20.03
C GLY A 447 9.49 -1.91 19.88
N THR A 448 9.40 -3.06 20.52
CA THR A 448 10.43 -4.11 20.47
C THR A 448 9.85 -5.36 19.83
N TYR A 449 10.52 -5.87 18.78
CA TYR A 449 10.18 -7.15 18.14
C TYR A 449 11.18 -8.21 18.56
N MET A 450 10.68 -9.38 18.98
CA MET A 450 11.48 -10.54 19.38
C MET A 450 10.99 -11.78 18.63
N LEU A 451 11.83 -12.31 17.74
CA LEU A 451 11.61 -13.60 17.08
C LEU A 451 12.25 -14.73 17.89
N ASN A 452 11.91 -15.97 17.55
CA ASN A 452 12.42 -17.19 18.15
C ASN A 452 12.24 -17.21 19.68
N LYS A 453 11.05 -16.83 20.15
CA LYS A 453 10.66 -16.84 21.56
C LYS A 453 9.74 -18.03 21.85
N PRO A 454 10.29 -19.21 22.20
CA PRO A 454 9.49 -20.41 22.40
C PRO A 454 8.67 -20.30 23.69
N GLN A 455 7.57 -21.06 23.75
CA GLN A 455 6.73 -21.19 24.94
C GLN A 455 6.12 -19.86 25.43
N CYS A 456 5.88 -18.90 24.53
CA CYS A 456 5.08 -17.71 24.81
C CYS A 456 3.73 -18.09 25.42
N LYS A 457 3.55 -17.77 26.70
CA LYS A 457 2.34 -18.07 27.47
C LYS A 457 1.74 -16.78 28.01
N VAL A 458 0.44 -16.58 27.78
CA VAL A 458 -0.30 -15.48 28.41
C VAL A 458 -0.55 -15.83 29.87
N GLU A 459 -0.19 -14.91 30.77
CA GLU A 459 -0.47 -15.03 32.20
C GLU A 459 -1.75 -14.28 32.55
N PHE A 460 -2.59 -14.92 33.37
CA PHE A 460 -3.87 -14.40 33.83
C PHE A 460 -3.87 -14.23 35.35
N ASP A 461 -4.59 -13.23 35.86
CA ASP A 461 -4.86 -13.09 37.29
C ASP A 461 -5.99 -14.01 37.78
N GLY A 462 -6.35 -13.89 39.06
CA GLY A 462 -7.42 -14.68 39.67
C GLY A 462 -8.81 -14.42 39.10
N ASP A 463 -9.01 -13.27 38.43
CA ASP A 463 -10.26 -12.89 37.76
C ASP A 463 -10.27 -13.31 36.28
N GLY A 464 -9.18 -13.94 35.80
CA GLY A 464 -9.05 -14.41 34.42
C GLY A 464 -8.66 -13.32 33.42
N LYS A 465 -8.09 -12.20 33.89
CA LYS A 465 -7.63 -11.09 33.05
C LYS A 465 -6.14 -11.20 32.74
N ALA A 466 -5.75 -10.91 31.51
CA ALA A 466 -4.36 -10.93 31.09
C ALA A 466 -3.52 -9.88 31.85
N ILE A 467 -2.39 -10.32 32.41
CA ILE A 467 -1.46 -9.49 33.22
C ILE A 467 -0.02 -9.50 32.68
N GLY A 468 0.29 -10.37 31.73
CA GLY A 468 1.62 -10.48 31.15
C GLY A 468 1.75 -11.61 30.15
N VAL A 469 2.93 -11.69 29.54
CA VAL A 469 3.34 -12.81 28.69
C VAL A 469 4.68 -13.33 29.23
N THR A 470 4.74 -14.63 29.48
CA THR A 470 5.95 -15.34 29.91
C THR A 470 6.59 -16.04 28.72
N SER A 471 7.91 -15.95 28.60
CA SER A 471 8.73 -16.73 27.67
C SER A 471 10.08 -16.98 28.31
N GLU A 472 10.60 -18.20 28.17
CA GLU A 472 11.93 -18.57 28.70
C GLU A 472 12.13 -18.27 30.20
N GLY A 473 11.05 -18.30 30.99
CA GLY A 473 11.10 -18.03 32.44
C GLY A 473 11.03 -16.56 32.83
N GLU A 474 11.00 -15.63 31.86
CA GLU A 474 10.82 -14.20 32.11
C GLU A 474 9.42 -13.74 31.73
N THR A 475 8.81 -12.87 32.53
CA THR A 475 7.46 -12.35 32.30
C THR A 475 7.48 -10.85 32.00
N ALA A 476 7.02 -10.48 30.81
CA ALA A 476 6.73 -9.09 30.45
C ALA A 476 5.30 -8.74 30.88
N LYS A 477 5.16 -7.79 31.81
CA LYS A 477 3.84 -7.33 32.27
C LYS A 477 3.14 -6.48 31.21
N CYS A 478 1.86 -6.71 31.00
CA CYS A 478 1.03 -5.91 30.10
C CYS A 478 -0.42 -5.88 30.57
N VAL A 479 -1.21 -4.95 30.01
CA VAL A 479 -2.64 -4.78 30.35
C VAL A 479 -3.56 -5.41 29.31
N LYS A 480 -3.06 -5.60 28.09
CA LYS A 480 -3.79 -6.13 26.94
C LYS A 480 -2.84 -6.99 26.13
N VAL A 481 -3.36 -8.11 25.62
CA VAL A 481 -2.63 -9.01 24.73
C VAL A 481 -3.35 -9.06 23.39
N VAL A 482 -2.59 -8.96 22.30
CA VAL A 482 -3.07 -9.18 20.93
C VAL A 482 -2.32 -10.39 20.38
N CYS A 483 -3.02 -11.37 19.84
CA CYS A 483 -2.39 -12.59 19.31
C CYS A 483 -3.24 -13.26 18.23
N ASP A 484 -2.65 -14.18 17.48
CA ASP A 484 -3.39 -15.08 16.59
C ASP A 484 -3.91 -16.32 17.35
N PRO A 485 -4.83 -17.11 16.76
CA PRO A 485 -5.42 -18.29 17.40
C PRO A 485 -4.42 -19.32 17.95
N SER A 486 -3.19 -19.36 17.45
CA SER A 486 -2.19 -20.34 17.85
C SER A 486 -1.54 -20.10 19.21
N TYR A 487 -1.85 -18.98 19.87
CA TYR A 487 -1.36 -18.66 21.22
C TYR A 487 -2.39 -18.95 22.32
N LEU A 488 -3.68 -19.03 21.99
CA LEU A 488 -4.78 -19.20 22.95
C LEU A 488 -5.85 -20.18 22.41
N HIS A 489 -5.47 -21.45 22.28
CA HIS A 489 -6.31 -22.50 21.68
C HIS A 489 -7.63 -22.77 22.41
N ASP A 490 -7.70 -22.48 23.72
CA ASP A 490 -8.89 -22.62 24.56
C ASP A 490 -9.88 -21.45 24.44
N LYS A 491 -9.47 -20.36 23.79
CA LYS A 491 -10.24 -19.12 23.60
C LYS A 491 -10.66 -18.88 22.15
N VAL A 492 -10.57 -19.90 21.32
CA VAL A 492 -10.98 -19.87 19.92
C VAL A 492 -11.90 -21.04 19.58
N GLN A 493 -12.70 -20.87 18.54
CA GLN A 493 -13.55 -21.93 18.00
C GLN A 493 -13.19 -22.19 16.53
N LYS A 494 -13.14 -23.47 16.15
CA LYS A 494 -12.96 -23.88 14.76
C LYS A 494 -14.25 -23.64 13.98
N VAL A 495 -14.17 -22.90 12.88
CA VAL A 495 -15.33 -22.54 12.04
C VAL A 495 -15.31 -23.18 10.65
N GLY A 496 -14.18 -23.75 10.25
CA GLY A 496 -14.04 -24.36 8.93
C GLY A 496 -12.62 -24.87 8.67
N LYS A 497 -12.38 -25.17 7.40
CA LYS A 497 -11.09 -25.57 6.84
C LYS A 497 -10.93 -24.90 5.49
N VAL A 498 -9.69 -24.61 5.09
CA VAL A 498 -9.37 -24.16 3.73
C VAL A 498 -8.50 -25.20 3.07
N ALA A 499 -8.86 -25.58 1.85
CA ALA A 499 -8.02 -26.38 0.96
C ALA A 499 -7.21 -25.44 0.06
N ARG A 500 -5.93 -25.76 -0.13
CA ARG A 500 -5.01 -25.00 -1.00
C ARG A 500 -4.14 -25.93 -1.82
N ALA A 501 -3.93 -25.57 -3.08
CA ALA A 501 -2.91 -26.12 -3.96
C ALA A 501 -1.93 -25.01 -4.33
N ILE A 502 -0.63 -25.27 -4.15
CA ILE A 502 0.47 -24.37 -4.54
C ILE A 502 1.13 -25.00 -5.77
N CYS A 503 1.16 -24.28 -6.89
CA CYS A 503 1.59 -24.79 -8.19
C CYS A 503 2.76 -23.95 -8.72
N ILE A 504 3.85 -24.62 -9.11
CA ILE A 504 4.97 -23.98 -9.81
C ILE A 504 4.85 -24.29 -11.31
N MET A 505 4.94 -23.25 -12.14
CA MET A 505 4.75 -23.33 -13.59
C MET A 505 5.85 -22.57 -14.34
N SER A 506 6.01 -22.86 -15.63
CA SER A 506 6.97 -22.19 -16.53
C SER A 506 6.28 -21.42 -17.67
N HIS A 507 5.00 -21.09 -17.50
CA HIS A 507 4.21 -20.37 -18.48
C HIS A 507 3.10 -19.58 -17.77
N PRO A 508 2.57 -18.52 -18.39
CA PRO A 508 1.37 -17.85 -17.90
C PRO A 508 0.17 -18.78 -17.94
N ILE A 509 -0.86 -18.46 -17.14
CA ILE A 509 -2.12 -19.20 -17.17
C ILE A 509 -2.77 -19.06 -18.56
N PRO A 510 -3.22 -20.14 -19.20
CA PRO A 510 -3.93 -20.09 -20.47
C PRO A 510 -5.09 -19.07 -20.46
N ASP A 511 -5.38 -18.47 -21.62
CA ASP A 511 -6.48 -17.50 -21.81
C ASP A 511 -6.39 -16.21 -20.97
N THR A 512 -5.23 -15.91 -20.38
CA THR A 512 -4.99 -14.68 -19.60
C THR A 512 -4.22 -13.58 -20.35
N LYS A 513 -3.97 -13.74 -21.67
CA LYS A 513 -3.14 -12.82 -22.48
C LYS A 513 -1.70 -12.69 -21.96
N ASP A 514 -1.11 -13.82 -21.62
CA ASP A 514 0.27 -13.92 -21.13
C ASP A 514 0.56 -13.08 -19.87
N SER A 515 -0.47 -12.81 -19.06
CA SER A 515 -0.34 -12.07 -17.81
C SER A 515 0.64 -12.73 -16.84
N HIS A 516 1.49 -11.89 -16.22
CA HIS A 516 2.46 -12.26 -15.19
C HIS A 516 1.85 -12.35 -13.79
N SER A 517 0.65 -11.81 -13.62
CA SER A 517 -0.12 -11.82 -12.38
C SER A 517 -1.62 -11.75 -12.64
N VAL A 518 -2.37 -12.60 -11.96
CA VAL A 518 -3.78 -12.82 -12.27
C VAL A 518 -4.57 -13.16 -11.02
N GLN A 519 -5.77 -12.59 -10.89
CA GLN A 519 -6.84 -13.16 -10.08
C GLN A 519 -7.86 -13.86 -10.98
N VAL A 520 -8.28 -15.07 -10.61
CA VAL A 520 -9.48 -15.71 -11.18
C VAL A 520 -10.42 -16.08 -10.04
N ILE A 521 -11.70 -15.72 -10.18
CA ILE A 521 -12.76 -16.15 -9.27
C ILE A 521 -13.58 -17.21 -9.99
N LEU A 522 -13.79 -18.34 -9.32
CA LEU A 522 -14.64 -19.43 -9.76
C LEU A 522 -15.88 -19.47 -8.87
N PRO A 523 -16.99 -18.84 -9.28
CA PRO A 523 -18.19 -18.77 -8.46
C PRO A 523 -18.73 -20.17 -8.14
N GLN A 524 -19.21 -20.34 -6.91
CA GLN A 524 -19.66 -21.61 -6.35
C GLN A 524 -20.70 -22.34 -7.24
N LYS A 525 -21.63 -21.59 -7.85
CA LYS A 525 -22.68 -22.15 -8.71
C LYS A 525 -22.12 -22.78 -9.98
N GLN A 526 -21.05 -22.22 -10.53
CA GLN A 526 -20.39 -22.73 -11.74
C GLN A 526 -19.68 -24.08 -11.49
N LEU A 527 -19.41 -24.40 -10.23
CA LEU A 527 -18.72 -25.63 -9.81
C LEU A 527 -19.64 -26.60 -9.03
N GLY A 528 -20.90 -26.24 -8.78
CA GLY A 528 -21.80 -27.03 -7.93
C GLY A 528 -21.33 -27.11 -6.47
N ARG A 529 -20.67 -26.06 -5.98
CA ARG A 529 -20.10 -25.92 -4.63
C ARG A 529 -20.97 -25.03 -3.74
N LYS A 530 -20.64 -25.00 -2.45
CA LYS A 530 -21.20 -24.11 -1.41
C LYS A 530 -20.31 -22.91 -1.09
N SER A 531 -19.10 -22.90 -1.62
CA SER A 531 -18.19 -21.75 -1.56
C SER A 531 -17.48 -21.57 -2.89
N ASP A 532 -17.11 -20.33 -3.17
CA ASP A 532 -16.25 -20.02 -4.30
C ASP A 532 -14.89 -20.71 -4.19
N MET A 533 -14.25 -20.84 -5.34
CA MET A 533 -12.84 -21.19 -5.47
C MET A 533 -12.10 -20.01 -6.08
N TYR A 534 -10.87 -19.80 -5.63
CA TYR A 534 -10.06 -18.66 -6.00
C TYR A 534 -8.75 -19.13 -6.61
N LEU A 535 -8.31 -18.44 -7.66
CA LEU A 535 -7.02 -18.63 -8.28
C LEU A 535 -6.22 -17.32 -8.13
N PHE A 536 -5.07 -17.41 -7.48
CA PHE A 536 -4.08 -16.35 -7.41
C PHE A 536 -2.86 -16.75 -8.22
N CYS A 537 -2.29 -15.84 -9.01
CA CYS A 537 -1.02 -16.08 -9.68
C CYS A 537 -0.15 -14.83 -9.63
N CYS A 538 1.13 -15.03 -9.29
CA CYS A 538 2.21 -14.06 -9.48
C CYS A 538 3.42 -14.79 -10.06
N SER A 539 4.37 -14.05 -10.61
CA SER A 539 5.56 -14.62 -11.26
C SER A 539 6.80 -13.81 -10.93
N TYR A 540 7.89 -14.11 -11.62
CA TYR A 540 9.14 -13.34 -11.55
C TYR A 540 8.97 -11.83 -11.74
N ALA A 541 7.91 -11.35 -12.41
CA ALA A 541 7.64 -9.92 -12.52
C ALA A 541 7.36 -9.23 -11.16
N HIS A 542 7.03 -10.01 -10.13
CA HIS A 542 6.83 -9.56 -8.75
C HIS A 542 8.00 -9.94 -7.84
N ASN A 543 9.10 -10.47 -8.39
CA ASN A 543 10.25 -10.99 -7.64
C ASN A 543 9.89 -12.07 -6.60
N VAL A 544 8.84 -12.86 -6.86
CA VAL A 544 8.44 -13.99 -6.02
C VAL A 544 8.95 -15.34 -6.54
N ALA A 545 9.50 -15.37 -7.76
CA ALA A 545 10.03 -16.56 -8.40
C ALA A 545 11.19 -16.22 -9.36
N PRO A 546 12.05 -17.19 -9.74
CA PRO A 546 13.07 -17.02 -10.77
C PRO A 546 12.48 -16.64 -12.13
N LYS A 547 13.28 -15.98 -12.97
CA LYS A 547 12.87 -15.59 -14.34
C LYS A 547 12.26 -16.78 -15.11
N GLY A 548 11.08 -16.55 -15.70
CA GLY A 548 10.32 -17.57 -16.42
C GLY A 548 9.42 -18.46 -15.56
N LYS A 549 9.47 -18.34 -14.23
CA LYS A 549 8.62 -19.12 -13.31
C LYS A 549 7.42 -18.32 -12.81
N TYR A 550 6.33 -19.05 -12.60
CA TYR A 550 5.05 -18.59 -12.10
C TYR A 550 4.67 -19.42 -10.89
N ILE A 551 4.06 -18.78 -9.90
CA ILE A 551 3.51 -19.42 -8.71
C ILE A 551 2.01 -19.14 -8.71
N ALA A 552 1.24 -20.20 -8.87
CA ALA A 552 -0.20 -20.16 -8.82
C ALA A 552 -0.72 -20.86 -7.56
N PHE A 553 -1.81 -20.34 -7.01
CA PHE A 553 -2.51 -20.89 -5.88
C PHE A 553 -3.95 -21.11 -6.27
N VAL A 554 -4.47 -22.29 -5.94
CA VAL A 554 -5.91 -22.60 -6.02
C VAL A 554 -6.39 -22.82 -4.59
N SER A 555 -7.36 -22.04 -4.13
CA SER A 555 -7.88 -22.13 -2.76
C SER A 555 -9.40 -22.10 -2.71
N ALA A 556 -9.98 -22.83 -1.76
CA ALA A 556 -11.41 -22.82 -1.48
C ALA A 556 -11.66 -23.19 -0.01
N GLU A 557 -12.83 -22.82 0.54
CA GLU A 557 -13.27 -23.43 1.80
C GLU A 557 -13.48 -24.94 1.57
N ALA A 558 -12.89 -25.76 2.41
CA ALA A 558 -12.89 -27.21 2.22
C ALA A 558 -14.28 -27.78 2.55
N GLU A 559 -14.91 -28.38 1.55
CA GLU A 559 -16.16 -29.13 1.69
C GLU A 559 -15.89 -30.62 1.93
N THR A 560 -14.67 -31.07 1.69
CA THR A 560 -14.19 -32.44 1.87
C THR A 560 -12.81 -32.47 2.53
N ASP A 561 -12.34 -33.66 2.94
CA ASP A 561 -10.95 -33.86 3.40
C ASP A 561 -9.99 -34.23 2.24
N ASN A 562 -10.41 -34.13 0.98
CA ASN A 562 -9.59 -34.45 -0.20
C ASN A 562 -9.35 -33.20 -1.07
N PRO A 563 -8.31 -32.38 -0.75
CA PRO A 563 -8.04 -31.14 -1.47
C PRO A 563 -7.69 -31.35 -2.94
N GLU A 564 -7.12 -32.51 -3.31
CA GLU A 564 -6.72 -32.78 -4.71
C GLU A 564 -7.93 -32.88 -5.64
N VAL A 565 -8.94 -33.66 -5.24
CA VAL A 565 -10.19 -33.80 -5.99
C VAL A 565 -10.97 -32.49 -5.99
N GLU A 566 -11.01 -31.82 -4.83
CA GLU A 566 -11.79 -30.62 -4.62
C GLU A 566 -11.28 -29.43 -5.43
N LEU A 567 -9.96 -29.25 -5.50
CA LEU A 567 -9.32 -28.12 -6.19
C LEU A 567 -9.04 -28.39 -7.67
N LYS A 568 -9.31 -29.62 -8.14
CA LYS A 568 -9.07 -30.04 -9.52
C LYS A 568 -9.63 -29.07 -10.57
N PRO A 569 -10.87 -28.54 -10.46
CA PRO A 569 -11.39 -27.59 -11.45
C PRO A 569 -10.51 -26.34 -11.62
N GLY A 570 -9.94 -25.81 -10.54
CA GLY A 570 -9.04 -24.66 -10.60
C GLY A 570 -7.64 -25.04 -11.07
N VAL A 571 -7.12 -26.21 -10.67
CA VAL A 571 -5.80 -26.71 -11.11
C VAL A 571 -5.81 -27.00 -12.61
N ASP A 572 -6.90 -27.53 -13.16
CA ASP A 572 -7.03 -27.82 -14.59
C ASP A 572 -6.96 -26.57 -15.47
N LEU A 573 -7.32 -25.39 -14.93
CA LEU A 573 -7.19 -24.11 -15.63
C LEU A 573 -5.74 -23.63 -15.76
N LEU A 574 -4.82 -24.15 -14.95
CA LEU A 574 -3.43 -23.72 -14.94
C LEU A 574 -2.67 -24.20 -16.17
N GLY A 575 -3.08 -25.29 -16.83
CA GLY A 575 -2.27 -25.97 -17.85
C GLY A 575 -1.16 -26.82 -17.22
N PRO A 576 -0.05 -27.10 -17.95
CA PRO A 576 1.05 -27.90 -17.42
C PRO A 576 1.70 -27.35 -16.14
N VAL A 577 1.53 -28.06 -15.02
CA VAL A 577 2.18 -27.74 -13.74
C VAL A 577 3.46 -28.57 -13.57
N GLU A 578 4.56 -27.93 -13.16
CA GLU A 578 5.83 -28.62 -12.93
C GLU A 578 5.91 -29.30 -11.57
N GLU A 579 5.32 -28.68 -10.55
CA GLU A 579 5.26 -29.17 -9.18
C GLU A 579 3.99 -28.66 -8.48
N ILE A 580 3.38 -29.51 -7.64
CA ILE A 580 2.16 -29.18 -6.89
C ILE A 580 2.24 -29.62 -5.43
N PHE A 581 1.83 -28.73 -4.53
CA PHE A 581 1.73 -29.00 -3.10
C PHE A 581 0.29 -28.77 -2.63
N TYR A 582 -0.31 -29.79 -2.02
CA TYR A 582 -1.63 -29.69 -1.42
C TYR A 582 -1.53 -29.52 0.09
N GLU A 583 -2.36 -28.63 0.64
CA GLU A 583 -2.48 -28.38 2.07
C GLU A 583 -3.93 -28.15 2.46
N THR A 584 -4.25 -28.48 3.70
CA THR A 584 -5.47 -28.01 4.37
C THR A 584 -5.10 -27.40 5.71
N TYR A 585 -5.72 -26.28 6.08
CA TYR A 585 -5.58 -25.71 7.41
C TYR A 585 -6.93 -25.35 8.02
N ASP A 586 -7.00 -25.42 9.34
CA ASP A 586 -8.20 -25.12 10.11
C ASP A 586 -8.38 -23.61 10.26
N ARG A 587 -9.62 -23.14 10.13
CA ARG A 587 -10.00 -21.75 10.40
C ARG A 587 -10.56 -21.61 11.79
N PHE A 588 -10.07 -20.61 12.52
CA PHE A 588 -10.51 -20.26 13.86
C PHE A 588 -11.02 -18.83 13.94
N VAL A 589 -11.99 -18.61 14.83
CA VAL A 589 -12.41 -17.26 15.26
C VAL A 589 -12.38 -17.17 16.78
N PRO A 590 -12.22 -15.96 17.36
CA PRO A 590 -12.26 -15.77 18.80
C PRO A 590 -13.60 -16.22 19.40
N SER A 591 -13.56 -16.93 20.51
CA SER A 591 -14.75 -17.31 21.31
C SER A 591 -14.76 -16.64 22.70
N ASN A 592 -13.72 -15.89 23.03
CA ASN A 592 -13.57 -15.21 24.31
C ASN A 592 -14.32 -13.86 24.39
N ASN A 593 -14.55 -13.40 25.63
CA ASN A 593 -14.98 -12.04 25.90
C ASN A 593 -13.75 -11.14 26.14
N SER A 594 -13.31 -10.44 25.08
CA SER A 594 -12.12 -9.60 25.10
C SER A 594 -12.19 -8.45 26.12
N ASP A 595 -13.38 -7.98 26.48
CA ASP A 595 -13.56 -6.92 27.49
C ASP A 595 -13.33 -7.43 28.91
N ALA A 596 -13.57 -8.74 29.14
CA ALA A 596 -13.37 -9.38 30.43
C ALA A 596 -11.92 -9.83 30.62
N ASP A 597 -11.36 -10.53 29.63
CA ASP A 597 -10.03 -11.15 29.76
C ASP A 597 -8.88 -10.32 29.20
N HIS A 598 -9.17 -9.20 28.54
CA HIS A 598 -8.20 -8.31 27.90
C HIS A 598 -7.33 -8.99 26.82
N CYS A 599 -7.81 -10.09 26.23
CA CYS A 599 -7.19 -10.79 25.11
C CYS A 599 -7.96 -10.48 23.82
N PHE A 600 -7.25 -9.95 22.83
CA PHE A 600 -7.79 -9.62 21.51
C PHE A 600 -7.17 -10.57 20.50
N ILE A 601 -7.95 -11.58 20.10
CA ILE A 601 -7.49 -12.65 19.22
C ILE A 601 -7.93 -12.32 17.79
N SER A 602 -7.05 -12.49 16.81
CA SER A 602 -7.41 -12.34 15.40
C SER A 602 -8.17 -13.56 14.88
N THR A 603 -8.86 -13.40 13.76
CA THR A 603 -9.41 -14.54 13.00
C THR A 603 -8.32 -15.19 12.12
N SER A 604 -8.48 -16.48 11.81
CA SER A 604 -7.65 -17.14 10.78
C SER A 604 -8.03 -16.63 9.39
N TYR A 605 -7.01 -16.49 8.52
CA TYR A 605 -7.23 -16.10 7.12
C TYR A 605 -8.16 -17.06 6.37
N ASP A 606 -9.12 -16.49 5.66
CA ASP A 606 -10.04 -17.22 4.79
C ASP A 606 -9.41 -17.63 3.44
N ALA A 607 -10.18 -18.40 2.66
CA ALA A 607 -9.78 -18.88 1.34
C ALA A 607 -9.67 -17.79 0.25
N THR A 608 -10.18 -16.58 0.50
CA THR A 608 -10.22 -15.50 -0.51
C THR A 608 -8.81 -15.06 -0.92
N THR A 609 -8.65 -14.57 -2.13
CA THR A 609 -7.36 -14.09 -2.65
C THR A 609 -7.22 -12.57 -2.55
N HIS A 610 -7.95 -11.92 -1.65
CA HIS A 610 -7.87 -10.47 -1.40
C HIS A 610 -8.02 -10.13 0.09
N PHE A 611 -7.59 -8.94 0.50
CA PHE A 611 -7.50 -8.58 1.92
C PHE A 611 -8.76 -8.02 2.59
N GLU A 612 -9.89 -7.87 1.88
CA GLU A 612 -11.07 -7.16 2.41
C GLU A 612 -11.57 -7.70 3.77
N SER A 613 -11.70 -9.02 3.94
CA SER A 613 -12.10 -9.60 5.23
C SER A 613 -11.05 -9.41 6.33
N THR A 614 -9.77 -9.54 5.98
CA THR A 614 -8.64 -9.37 6.91
C THR A 614 -8.57 -7.95 7.45
N VAL A 615 -8.71 -6.92 6.60
CA VAL A 615 -8.63 -5.53 7.06
C VAL A 615 -9.84 -5.15 7.93
N THR A 616 -11.03 -5.72 7.65
CA THR A 616 -12.19 -5.58 8.54
C THR A 616 -11.89 -6.10 9.94
N ASP A 617 -11.27 -7.27 10.07
CA ASP A 617 -10.89 -7.84 11.37
C ASP A 617 -9.87 -6.95 12.10
N VAL A 618 -8.85 -6.46 11.39
CA VAL A 618 -7.85 -5.52 11.95
C VAL A 618 -8.50 -4.25 12.49
N LEU A 619 -9.40 -3.61 11.73
CA LEU A 619 -10.08 -2.39 12.16
C LEU A 619 -11.07 -2.63 13.31
N ALA A 620 -11.75 -3.78 13.31
CA ALA A 620 -12.63 -4.18 14.41
C ALA A 620 -11.82 -4.39 15.70
N MET A 621 -10.69 -5.09 15.63
CA MET A 621 -9.77 -5.25 16.77
C MET A 621 -9.22 -3.90 17.24
N TYR A 622 -8.74 -3.05 16.33
CA TYR A 622 -8.25 -1.71 16.68
C TYR A 622 -9.31 -0.90 17.44
N SER A 623 -10.56 -0.95 16.97
CA SER A 623 -11.68 -0.26 17.61
C SER A 623 -11.98 -0.81 19.00
N LYS A 624 -11.99 -2.14 19.17
CA LYS A 624 -12.16 -2.80 20.48
C LYS A 624 -11.03 -2.46 21.44
N ILE A 625 -9.79 -2.47 20.97
CA ILE A 625 -8.60 -2.19 21.80
C ILE A 625 -8.57 -0.72 22.24
N THR A 626 -8.87 0.21 21.34
CA THR A 626 -8.66 1.65 21.59
C THR A 626 -9.92 2.41 22.00
N GLY A 627 -11.10 1.83 21.80
CA GLY A 627 -12.38 2.52 21.91
C GLY A 627 -12.61 3.59 20.84
N LYS A 628 -11.81 3.61 19.77
CA LYS A 628 -11.84 4.64 18.72
C LYS A 628 -12.00 4.02 17.34
N VAL A 629 -12.84 4.66 16.52
CA VAL A 629 -12.90 4.37 15.08
C VAL A 629 -11.76 5.11 14.39
N LEU A 630 -11.01 4.40 13.53
CA LEU A 630 -9.90 4.98 12.79
C LEU A 630 -10.41 5.82 11.61
N ASP A 631 -10.03 7.09 11.55
CA ASP A 631 -10.33 7.94 10.41
C ASP A 631 -9.34 7.68 9.26
N LEU A 632 -9.85 7.09 8.18
CA LEU A 632 -9.10 6.72 6.98
C LEU A 632 -9.29 7.70 5.82
N SER A 633 -9.65 8.96 6.12
CA SER A 633 -9.63 10.06 5.14
C SER A 633 -8.19 10.41 4.74
N VAL A 634 -7.63 9.63 3.80
CA VAL A 634 -6.26 9.79 3.31
C VAL A 634 -6.21 10.14 1.82
N ASP A 635 -5.19 10.91 1.43
CA ASP A 635 -4.87 11.18 0.03
C ASP A 635 -4.19 9.95 -0.60
N LEU A 636 -4.91 9.32 -1.53
CA LEU A 636 -4.49 8.10 -2.22
C LEU A 636 -3.31 8.31 -3.19
N SER A 637 -2.98 9.56 -3.56
CA SER A 637 -1.86 9.86 -4.47
C SER A 637 -0.49 9.44 -3.93
N SER A 638 -0.39 9.18 -2.63
CA SER A 638 0.84 8.78 -1.93
C SER A 638 1.21 7.29 -2.11
N ALA A 639 0.29 6.44 -2.54
CA ALA A 639 0.59 5.07 -2.93
C ALA A 639 0.71 5.01 -4.46
N SER A 640 1.90 5.34 -4.96
CA SER A 640 2.25 5.16 -6.38
C SER A 640 2.66 3.71 -6.61
N ALA A 641 2.05 3.04 -7.59
CA ALA A 641 2.64 1.82 -8.15
C ALA A 641 3.96 2.18 -8.83
N ALA A 642 4.94 1.29 -8.76
CA ALA A 642 6.17 1.46 -9.54
C ALA A 642 5.80 1.51 -11.03
N ALA A 643 6.28 2.53 -11.75
CA ALA A 643 6.20 2.55 -13.21
C ALA A 643 6.98 1.35 -13.74
N GLU A 644 6.49 0.73 -14.80
CA GLU A 644 7.24 -0.30 -15.52
C GLU A 644 8.53 0.35 -16.05
N GLU A 645 9.66 -0.01 -15.44
CA GLU A 645 11.02 0.31 -15.92
C GLU A 645 11.48 -0.76 -16.91
#